data_AF-A0A1Q3F4R6-F1
#
_entry.id   AF-A0A1Q3F4R6-F1
#
_cell.length_a   1.000
_cell.length_b   1.000
_cell.length_c   1.000
_cell.angle_alpha   90.00
_cell.angle_beta   90.00
_cell.angle_gamma   90.00
#
_symmetry.space_group_name_H-M   'P 1'
#
loop_
_entity.id
_entity.type
_entity.pdbx_description
1 polymer ?
#
loop_
_entity_poly.entity_id
_entity_poly.type
_entity_poly.pdbx_seq_one_letter_code
_entity_poly.pdbx_strand_id
1 'polypeptide(L)'
;MPLTRNSSRSSTGSSSEASTIIERSRNGSAVPATSLGKRTSRLRSGSSGSENDVLSKRFKFGLSIAEERRNLRKLKNITNTVLTAEAAATVENRKRKKQQDHPGEAGGKKSKDEEEQSAEAEVVTENQQKLRESLGKHYFDAARRLNLDYEPGCLRNVKQCADRHANRMMQARRVNLGRQRDTKELLIEARPLQYLEHLEQALLRDQFIDTQLFTKTLELILTINPPSSELNADYEIGSVLEHAASVLDRTVEQFPPCWLDLRASYQGIIFGSLEEDCFSRYDRSEGLLKVVLFLLETCVESDPAAGRLHKTSSSNMTSMMATFHQWELENNQKYDFDLLSRNERFERLFVVLSILVKILELDLSMWILRHPHKTKENMQKDTRKPLAVSVLWNEHSTVGEVNQLVRRIVTLYVNVVALRFPEEDVRVVARLLSVIGTTINLSEIQYDGTVDYPCIKDNTRYFVRQISRQVESSPYYSMALCLRAIEQMRSPLIRMILVDDLLHRFNHQVDSTSALPCAASYMKHLVKGRWRNCTVEDDAAVRDPEATAERYPFLDRRRTRKAAHEIGRTQYVNLLLTGFRAYMEVFPVTHYFTSFKQKTPPSSSYATRSPSKSPKRLTNEQLRGHRFDFRALEKRIKVLEGQRKRSRTIVRPAAERPVPVDAAPLVLEEVNVTPAVLLYYRDELKHLLLIQRWLRTKAAAAEKQDEREMFAGWRRFLASIDETLSCE
;
A
#
# COMPACT_ATOMS: atom_id res chain seq x y z
N MET A 1 17.68 -7.98 -68.45
CA MET A 1 16.66 -7.65 -69.48
C MET A 1 15.89 -8.91 -69.82
N PRO A 2 14.61 -8.87 -70.23
CA PRO A 2 13.50 -7.95 -69.92
C PRO A 2 12.40 -8.65 -69.06
N LEU A 3 11.59 -7.98 -68.23
CA LEU A 3 10.20 -7.49 -68.48
C LEU A 3 9.25 -8.56 -69.08
N THR A 4 8.07 -8.88 -68.54
CA THR A 4 6.89 -8.07 -68.13
C THR A 4 6.18 -8.72 -66.91
N ARG A 5 5.43 -8.10 -65.98
CA ARG A 5 4.43 -7.01 -65.93
C ARG A 5 3.10 -7.30 -66.62
N ASN A 6 2.05 -7.60 -65.84
CA ASN A 6 0.68 -7.31 -66.24
C ASN A 6 -0.19 -6.92 -65.03
N SER A 7 -1.05 -5.92 -65.23
CA SER A 7 -1.97 -5.34 -64.25
C SER A 7 -3.16 -4.79 -65.02
N SER A 8 -4.39 -5.11 -64.61
CA SER A 8 -5.59 -4.46 -65.15
C SER A 8 -6.62 -4.24 -64.05
N ARG A 9 -6.85 -2.95 -63.75
CA ARG A 9 -8.09 -2.45 -63.14
C ARG A 9 -9.17 -2.38 -64.23
N SER A 10 -10.43 -2.53 -63.83
CA SER A 10 -11.53 -1.77 -64.42
C SER A 10 -12.57 -1.46 -63.33
N SER A 11 -13.46 -0.51 -63.61
CA SER A 11 -14.19 0.27 -62.60
C SER A 11 -15.61 0.59 -63.04
N THR A 12 -16.56 0.53 -62.10
CA THR A 12 -17.85 1.27 -61.97
C THR A 12 -18.61 0.63 -60.79
N GLY A 13 -19.45 1.29 -59.99
CA GLY A 13 -19.90 2.68 -59.99
C GLY A 13 -21.42 2.80 -60.20
N SER A 14 -22.22 2.72 -59.13
CA SER A 14 -23.49 3.48 -58.99
C SER A 14 -24.08 3.39 -57.57
N SER A 15 -24.89 4.37 -57.21
CA SER A 15 -25.66 4.52 -55.97
C SER A 15 -27.13 4.10 -56.13
N SER A 16 -27.84 3.87 -55.02
CA SER A 16 -29.16 4.48 -54.77
C SER A 16 -29.69 4.17 -53.37
N GLU A 17 -30.32 5.19 -52.77
CA GLU A 17 -31.09 5.11 -51.54
C GLU A 17 -32.54 4.72 -51.85
N ALA A 18 -33.25 4.11 -50.89
CA ALA A 18 -34.71 4.00 -50.94
C ALA A 18 -35.31 4.04 -49.52
N SER A 19 -35.62 5.24 -49.05
CA SER A 19 -36.50 5.46 -47.90
C SER A 19 -37.96 5.39 -48.34
N THR A 20 -38.85 4.80 -47.54
CA THR A 20 -40.29 5.05 -47.64
C THR A 20 -40.95 5.18 -46.27
N ILE A 21 -41.58 6.34 -46.08
CA ILE A 21 -42.42 6.71 -44.95
C ILE A 21 -43.87 6.61 -45.41
N ILE A 22 -44.77 6.02 -44.62
CA ILE A 22 -46.22 6.27 -44.72
C ILE A 22 -46.79 6.46 -43.31
N GLU A 23 -47.67 7.45 -43.16
CA GLU A 23 -48.19 8.00 -41.89
C GLU A 23 -49.72 7.82 -41.79
N ARG A 24 -50.26 7.77 -40.54
CA ARG A 24 -51.67 8.05 -40.13
C ARG A 24 -52.78 7.06 -40.59
N SER A 25 -53.80 6.74 -39.78
CA SER A 25 -54.65 7.67 -39.00
C SER A 25 -55.48 7.03 -37.85
N ARG A 26 -56.07 7.91 -37.03
CA ARG A 26 -56.97 7.76 -35.85
C ARG A 26 -58.20 6.84 -36.05
N ASN A 27 -58.85 6.25 -35.03
CA ASN A 27 -59.70 6.91 -34.01
C ASN A 27 -60.37 5.94 -32.99
N GLY A 28 -60.73 6.46 -31.79
CA GLY A 28 -61.77 5.94 -30.86
C GLY A 28 -61.39 4.76 -29.94
N SER A 29 -61.88 4.58 -28.69
CA SER A 29 -62.62 5.39 -27.71
C SER A 29 -63.07 4.42 -26.59
N ALA A 30 -62.66 4.60 -25.32
CA ALA A 30 -63.44 4.22 -24.10
C ALA A 30 -62.70 4.59 -22.80
N VAL A 31 -63.43 5.19 -21.84
CA VAL A 31 -63.02 5.54 -20.47
C VAL A 31 -64.25 5.30 -19.56
N PRO A 32 -64.10 4.74 -18.33
CA PRO A 32 -64.23 5.53 -17.09
C PRO A 32 -63.12 5.19 -16.08
N ALA A 33 -62.49 6.09 -15.31
CA ALA A 33 -62.91 7.29 -14.57
C ALA A 33 -63.63 7.03 -13.22
N THR A 34 -62.89 7.20 -12.12
CA THR A 34 -63.27 7.72 -10.77
C THR A 34 -62.08 7.48 -9.82
N SER A 35 -61.76 8.30 -8.80
CA SER A 35 -62.25 9.63 -8.41
C SER A 35 -61.13 10.44 -7.71
N LEU A 36 -61.27 11.77 -7.66
CA LEU A 36 -60.30 12.71 -7.07
C LEU A 36 -60.58 13.00 -5.59
N GLY A 37 -59.54 12.99 -4.75
CA GLY A 37 -59.58 13.48 -3.37
C GLY A 37 -58.51 14.54 -3.09
N LYS A 38 -58.79 15.82 -3.38
CA LYS A 38 -57.92 16.94 -2.96
C LYS A 38 -58.22 17.34 -1.51
N ARG A 39 -57.19 17.49 -0.66
CA ARG A 39 -57.19 18.57 0.36
C ARG A 39 -55.81 18.91 0.94
N THR A 40 -55.39 20.14 0.65
CA THR A 40 -54.71 21.11 1.54
C THR A 40 -53.44 20.72 2.29
N SER A 41 -52.37 21.42 1.88
CA SER A 41 -51.16 21.73 2.63
C SER A 41 -51.37 22.15 4.09
N ARG A 42 -50.50 21.63 4.98
CA ARG A 42 -49.90 22.42 6.08
C ARG A 42 -48.43 22.10 6.21
N LEU A 43 -47.60 23.13 6.00
CA LEU A 43 -46.17 23.09 6.34
C LEU A 43 -46.02 22.96 7.86
N ARG A 44 -45.18 22.02 8.30
CA ARG A 44 -44.54 22.09 9.63
C ARG A 44 -43.06 21.82 9.46
N SER A 45 -42.27 22.86 9.67
CA SER A 45 -40.81 22.81 9.73
C SER A 45 -40.37 22.01 10.96
N GLY A 46 -40.06 20.74 10.76
CA GLY A 46 -39.34 19.91 11.74
C GLY A 46 -37.83 20.10 11.55
N SER A 47 -37.16 20.64 12.57
CA SER A 47 -35.70 20.80 12.57
C SER A 47 -34.99 19.45 12.40
N SER A 48 -34.01 19.39 11.49
CA SER A 48 -33.14 18.24 11.26
C SER A 48 -32.11 18.07 12.38
N GLY A 49 -32.59 17.66 13.56
CA GLY A 49 -31.72 17.16 14.63
C GLY A 49 -31.01 15.88 14.16
N SER A 50 -29.68 15.91 14.10
CA SER A 50 -28.90 14.83 13.48
C SER A 50 -29.06 13.47 14.18
N GLU A 51 -29.11 12.39 13.41
CA GLU A 51 -29.20 11.01 13.95
C GLU A 51 -28.03 10.67 14.89
N ASN A 52 -26.86 11.29 14.66
CA ASN A 52 -25.67 11.18 15.51
C ASN A 52 -25.93 11.63 16.97
N ASP A 53 -26.84 12.58 17.17
CA ASP A 53 -27.23 13.07 18.50
C ASP A 53 -28.25 12.13 19.18
N VAL A 54 -29.04 11.38 18.38
CA VAL A 54 -29.96 10.33 18.86
C VAL A 54 -29.19 9.11 19.35
N LEU A 55 -28.18 8.66 18.59
CA LEU A 55 -27.27 7.58 19.01
C LEU A 55 -26.54 7.93 20.32
N SER A 56 -26.10 9.19 20.45
CA SER A 56 -25.43 9.69 21.66
C SER A 56 -26.32 9.70 22.91
N LYS A 57 -27.64 9.90 22.74
CA LYS A 57 -28.60 10.00 23.87
C LYS A 57 -29.05 8.65 24.43
N ARG A 58 -28.97 7.55 23.66
CA ARG A 58 -29.38 6.20 24.11
C ARG A 58 -28.41 5.51 25.09
N PHE A 59 -27.19 6.01 25.28
CA PHE A 59 -26.15 5.35 26.10
C PHE A 59 -25.77 6.15 27.38
N LYS A 60 -26.55 5.98 28.45
CA LYS A 60 -26.24 6.25 29.88
C LYS A 60 -26.70 4.98 30.63
N PHE A 61 -25.89 4.14 31.27
CA PHE A 61 -24.77 4.26 32.25
C PHE A 61 -23.53 3.43 31.80
N GLY A 62 -22.43 3.19 32.54
CA GLY A 62 -21.93 3.68 33.85
C GLY A 62 -20.65 2.92 34.27
N LEU A 63 -19.72 3.58 34.99
CA LEU A 63 -18.34 3.16 35.37
C LEU A 63 -17.43 2.80 34.16
N SER A 64 -16.15 3.19 34.05
CA SER A 64 -15.31 4.12 34.83
C SER A 64 -15.41 5.55 34.26
N ILE A 65 -15.91 6.48 35.08
CA ILE A 65 -16.55 7.70 34.59
C ILE A 65 -15.63 8.93 34.54
N ALA A 66 -14.60 9.01 35.39
CA ALA A 66 -13.88 10.27 35.61
C ALA A 66 -13.01 10.68 34.42
N GLU A 67 -12.19 9.75 33.90
CA GLU A 67 -11.29 10.00 32.78
C GLU A 67 -12.04 10.07 31.44
N GLU A 68 -13.02 9.20 31.24
CA GLU A 68 -13.93 9.25 30.07
C GLU A 68 -14.68 10.60 30.03
N ARG A 69 -15.25 11.07 31.15
CA ARG A 69 -15.86 12.42 31.21
C ARG A 69 -14.84 13.52 30.97
N ARG A 70 -13.58 13.38 31.40
CA ARG A 70 -12.52 14.37 31.14
C ARG A 70 -12.21 14.46 29.64
N ASN A 71 -12.08 13.32 28.97
CA ASN A 71 -11.81 13.26 27.53
C ASN A 71 -13.02 13.71 26.70
N LEU A 72 -14.24 13.31 27.08
CA LEU A 72 -15.48 13.80 26.45
C LEU A 72 -15.72 15.30 26.68
N ARG A 73 -15.31 15.87 27.83
CA ARG A 73 -15.33 17.32 28.06
C ARG A 73 -14.31 18.04 27.18
N LYS A 74 -13.06 17.55 27.09
CA LYS A 74 -12.05 18.08 26.16
C LYS A 74 -12.55 18.09 24.71
N LEU A 75 -13.08 16.96 24.24
CA LEU A 75 -13.64 16.81 22.88
C LEU A 75 -14.81 17.79 22.64
N LYS A 76 -15.71 17.98 23.62
CA LYS A 76 -16.81 18.95 23.53
C LYS A 76 -16.36 20.40 23.53
N ASN A 77 -15.32 20.75 24.28
CA ASN A 77 -14.76 22.10 24.23
C ASN A 77 -14.22 22.37 22.82
N ILE A 78 -13.37 21.46 22.28
CA ILE A 78 -12.86 21.55 20.89
C ILE A 78 -14.01 21.65 19.87
N THR A 79 -15.12 20.92 20.05
CA THR A 79 -16.32 21.05 19.20
C THR A 79 -16.84 22.48 19.14
N ASN A 80 -17.07 23.08 20.31
CA ASN A 80 -17.64 24.41 20.38
C ASN A 80 -16.66 25.43 19.79
N THR A 81 -15.38 25.32 20.11
CA THR A 81 -14.33 26.26 19.66
C THR A 81 -14.10 26.21 18.14
N VAL A 82 -14.18 25.04 17.50
CA VAL A 82 -14.07 24.96 16.03
C VAL A 82 -15.31 25.55 15.36
N LEU A 83 -16.51 25.29 15.90
CA LEU A 83 -17.76 25.84 15.36
C LEU A 83 -17.86 27.37 15.56
N THR A 84 -17.35 27.91 16.67
CA THR A 84 -17.26 29.37 16.87
C THR A 84 -16.20 29.99 15.97
N ALA A 85 -15.06 29.33 15.73
CA ALA A 85 -14.05 29.80 14.78
C ALA A 85 -14.55 29.81 13.32
N GLU A 86 -15.28 28.79 12.87
CA GLU A 86 -15.93 28.77 11.55
C GLU A 86 -17.02 29.86 11.43
N ALA A 87 -17.81 30.06 12.48
CA ALA A 87 -18.80 31.13 12.54
C ALA A 87 -18.14 32.53 12.51
N ALA A 88 -17.04 32.72 13.23
CA ALA A 88 -16.26 33.95 13.23
C ALA A 88 -15.67 34.23 11.84
N ALA A 89 -14.98 33.26 11.22
CA ALA A 89 -14.37 33.42 9.89
C ALA A 89 -15.40 33.69 8.78
N THR A 90 -16.61 33.11 8.87
CA THR A 90 -17.70 33.39 7.93
C THR A 90 -18.37 34.75 8.16
N VAL A 91 -18.39 35.26 9.40
CA VAL A 91 -18.79 36.64 9.72
C VAL A 91 -17.73 37.66 9.28
N GLU A 92 -16.45 37.36 9.44
CA GLU A 92 -15.30 38.17 9.00
C GLU A 92 -15.36 38.42 7.48
N ASN A 93 -15.56 37.35 6.71
CA ASN A 93 -15.71 37.43 5.25
C ASN A 93 -17.00 38.14 4.80
N ARG A 94 -18.04 38.18 5.63
CA ARG A 94 -19.24 39.02 5.38
C ARG A 94 -19.02 40.49 5.74
N LYS A 95 -18.24 40.81 6.78
CA LYS A 95 -17.86 42.18 7.13
C LYS A 95 -16.93 42.80 6.09
N ARG A 96 -15.95 42.03 5.56
CA ARG A 96 -15.06 42.49 4.46
C ARG A 96 -15.79 42.83 3.15
N LYS A 97 -17.03 42.35 2.96
CA LYS A 97 -17.89 42.74 1.82
C LYS A 97 -18.82 43.92 2.13
N LYS A 98 -18.68 44.56 3.30
CA LYS A 98 -19.52 45.66 3.78
C LYS A 98 -18.75 46.82 4.43
N GLN A 99 -17.41 46.78 4.43
CA GLN A 99 -16.54 47.89 4.85
C GLN A 99 -15.91 48.55 3.61
N GLN A 100 -16.74 49.30 2.90
CA GLN A 100 -16.29 50.35 2.00
C GLN A 100 -17.24 51.54 2.16
N ASP A 101 -17.24 52.13 3.36
CA ASP A 101 -17.63 53.53 3.60
C ASP A 101 -17.21 53.99 5.01
N HIS A 102 -16.45 55.10 5.03
CA HIS A 102 -15.98 56.00 6.09
C HIS A 102 -15.42 55.53 7.47
N PRO A 103 -14.37 56.22 7.98
CA PRO A 103 -13.77 55.99 9.31
C PRO A 103 -14.32 56.93 10.40
N GLY A 104 -14.23 56.52 11.67
CA GLY A 104 -14.57 57.33 12.86
C GLY A 104 -14.00 56.71 14.15
N GLU A 105 -13.42 57.55 15.00
CA GLU A 105 -12.38 57.24 15.99
C GLU A 105 -12.75 56.35 17.22
N ALA A 106 -11.72 55.59 17.63
CA ALA A 106 -11.24 55.29 18.99
C ALA A 106 -12.19 55.31 20.23
N GLY A 107 -12.16 54.21 20.99
CA GLY A 107 -12.65 54.15 22.37
C GLY A 107 -12.34 52.80 23.04
N GLY A 108 -11.22 52.71 23.77
CA GLY A 108 -10.70 51.42 24.25
C GLY A 108 -11.45 50.82 25.44
N LYS A 109 -11.83 49.54 25.31
CA LYS A 109 -11.97 48.56 26.39
C LYS A 109 -11.70 47.18 25.78
N LYS A 110 -10.48 46.66 25.93
CA LYS A 110 -10.21 45.24 25.64
C LYS A 110 -11.07 44.42 26.58
N SER A 111 -12.08 43.74 26.05
CA SER A 111 -12.97 42.93 26.87
C SER A 111 -12.29 41.61 27.20
N LYS A 112 -12.71 41.00 28.31
CA LYS A 112 -12.26 39.67 28.73
C LYS A 112 -12.52 38.60 27.65
N ASP A 113 -13.51 38.87 26.78
CA ASP A 113 -13.85 38.03 25.63
C ASP A 113 -12.74 37.99 24.57
N GLU A 114 -11.92 39.05 24.41
CA GLU A 114 -10.78 39.02 23.47
C GLU A 114 -9.67 38.07 23.95
N GLU A 115 -9.47 37.99 25.27
CA GLU A 115 -8.46 37.15 25.91
C GLU A 115 -8.89 35.67 25.91
N GLU A 116 -10.18 35.40 26.21
CA GLU A 116 -10.77 34.07 26.09
C GLU A 116 -10.84 33.60 24.62
N GLN A 117 -11.19 34.47 23.66
CA GLN A 117 -11.15 34.13 22.22
C GLN A 117 -9.73 33.87 21.71
N SER A 118 -8.71 34.59 22.22
CA SER A 118 -7.32 34.35 21.87
C SER A 118 -6.84 32.97 22.34
N ALA A 119 -7.13 32.61 23.60
CA ALA A 119 -6.78 31.29 24.14
C ALA A 119 -7.55 30.15 23.45
N GLU A 120 -8.80 30.40 23.06
CA GLU A 120 -9.61 29.45 22.29
C GLU A 120 -9.06 29.20 20.87
N ALA A 121 -8.66 30.27 20.17
CA ALA A 121 -8.02 30.14 18.85
C ALA A 121 -6.69 29.36 18.92
N GLU A 122 -5.91 29.56 19.99
CA GLU A 122 -4.63 28.88 20.24
C GLU A 122 -4.82 27.36 20.44
N VAL A 123 -5.88 26.92 21.14
CA VAL A 123 -6.20 25.49 21.30
C VAL A 123 -6.62 24.84 19.97
N VAL A 124 -7.33 25.56 19.09
CA VAL A 124 -7.70 25.02 17.78
C VAL A 124 -6.48 24.89 16.86
N THR A 125 -5.59 25.89 16.84
CA THR A 125 -4.37 25.84 16.01
C THR A 125 -3.39 24.76 16.51
N GLU A 126 -3.26 24.57 17.83
CA GLU A 126 -2.46 23.47 18.41
C GLU A 126 -2.98 22.10 17.94
N ASN A 127 -4.30 21.88 17.96
CA ASN A 127 -4.89 20.60 17.56
C ASN A 127 -4.83 20.37 16.04
N GLN A 128 -4.98 21.42 15.22
CA GLN A 128 -4.72 21.35 13.78
C GLN A 128 -3.27 20.97 13.49
N GLN A 129 -2.31 21.53 14.25
CA GLN A 129 -0.89 21.22 14.09
C GLN A 129 -0.56 19.77 14.50
N LYS A 130 -1.09 19.28 15.63
CA LYS A 130 -0.94 17.87 16.03
C LYS A 130 -1.53 16.90 15.00
N LEU A 131 -2.69 17.23 14.42
CA LEU A 131 -3.29 16.41 13.36
C LEU A 131 -2.43 16.44 12.09
N ARG A 132 -1.95 17.61 11.67
CA ARG A 132 -1.05 17.79 10.52
C ARG A 132 0.22 16.96 10.69
N GLU A 133 0.86 17.02 11.86
CA GLU A 133 2.05 16.21 12.16
C GLU A 133 1.75 14.70 12.15
N SER A 134 0.60 14.28 12.71
CA SER A 134 0.18 12.87 12.71
C SER A 134 -0.01 12.34 11.28
N LEU A 135 -0.67 13.12 10.42
CA LEU A 135 -0.90 12.76 9.02
C LEU A 135 0.36 12.87 8.17
N GLY A 136 1.21 13.87 8.43
CA GLY A 136 2.49 14.06 7.75
C GLY A 136 3.50 12.96 8.06
N LYS A 137 3.50 12.42 9.28
CA LYS A 137 4.28 11.23 9.65
C LYS A 137 3.73 9.97 8.99
N HIS A 138 2.41 9.77 9.04
CA HIS A 138 1.73 8.64 8.39
C HIS A 138 1.88 8.66 6.85
N TYR A 139 2.05 9.84 6.25
CA TYR A 139 2.36 9.96 4.83
C TYR A 139 3.70 9.29 4.48
N PHE A 140 4.73 9.49 5.29
CA PHE A 140 6.06 8.93 5.08
C PHE A 140 6.23 7.50 5.63
N ASP A 141 5.21 6.94 6.29
CA ASP A 141 5.22 5.56 6.79
C ASP A 141 5.02 4.54 5.64
N ALA A 142 6.02 4.45 4.77
CA ALA A 142 6.05 3.55 3.64
C ALA A 142 5.98 2.07 4.06
N ALA A 143 6.54 1.74 5.23
CA ALA A 143 6.50 0.40 5.82
C ALA A 143 5.06 -0.03 6.13
N ARG A 144 4.27 0.82 6.80
CA ARG A 144 2.84 0.54 7.08
C ARG A 144 1.98 0.59 5.82
N ARG A 145 2.25 1.50 4.88
CA ARG A 145 1.48 1.63 3.61
C ARG A 145 1.55 0.38 2.74
N LEU A 146 2.75 -0.17 2.54
CA LEU A 146 2.95 -1.46 1.87
C LEU A 146 2.66 -2.65 2.79
N ASN A 147 2.63 -2.38 4.11
CA ASN A 147 2.52 -3.34 5.19
C ASN A 147 3.64 -4.38 5.10
N LEU A 148 4.92 -3.98 5.13
CA LEU A 148 6.09 -4.83 4.87
C LEU A 148 6.33 -5.90 5.96
N ASP A 149 6.82 -7.09 5.57
CA ASP A 149 7.15 -8.18 6.52
C ASP A 149 8.35 -7.82 7.41
N TYR A 150 9.29 -7.05 6.86
CA TYR A 150 10.45 -6.53 7.54
C TYR A 150 10.68 -5.07 7.15
N GLU A 151 10.99 -4.21 8.13
CA GLU A 151 11.34 -2.82 7.88
C GLU A 151 12.81 -2.73 7.40
N PRO A 152 13.07 -2.27 6.16
CA PRO A 152 14.41 -2.22 5.60
C PRO A 152 15.31 -1.24 6.36
N GLY A 153 16.61 -1.54 6.47
CA GLY A 153 17.58 -0.66 7.12
C GLY A 153 17.63 0.77 6.54
N CYS A 154 17.26 0.93 5.26
CA CYS A 154 17.15 2.23 4.60
C CYS A 154 15.95 3.08 5.07
N LEU A 155 14.85 2.47 5.54
CA LEU A 155 13.75 3.20 6.17
C LEU A 155 14.12 3.58 7.61
N ARG A 156 14.77 2.67 8.36
CA ARG A 156 15.25 2.93 9.73
C ARG A 156 16.27 4.07 9.82
N ASN A 157 17.12 4.23 8.81
CA ASN A 157 18.09 5.32 8.74
C ASN A 157 18.11 5.99 7.36
N VAL A 158 17.05 6.77 7.09
CA VAL A 158 16.89 7.50 5.83
C VAL A 158 18.08 8.42 5.53
N LYS A 159 18.71 9.02 6.56
CA LYS A 159 19.89 9.87 6.38
C LYS A 159 21.08 9.07 5.83
N GLN A 160 21.42 7.95 6.45
CA GLN A 160 22.50 7.07 5.96
C GLN A 160 22.20 6.55 4.54
N CYS A 161 20.93 6.27 4.23
CA CYS A 161 20.49 5.94 2.87
C CYS A 161 20.69 7.11 1.90
N ALA A 162 20.40 8.35 2.29
CA ALA A 162 20.66 9.52 1.44
C ALA A 162 22.17 9.70 1.17
N ASP A 163 22.99 9.64 2.23
CA ASP A 163 24.44 9.86 2.16
C ASP A 163 25.16 8.76 1.34
N ARG A 164 24.69 7.50 1.39
CA ARG A 164 25.29 6.35 0.69
C ARG A 164 24.63 6.00 -0.66
N HIS A 165 23.30 5.95 -0.71
CA HIS A 165 22.55 5.33 -1.82
C HIS A 165 21.95 6.35 -2.79
N ALA A 166 21.65 7.57 -2.32
CA ALA A 166 21.18 8.67 -3.17
C ALA A 166 22.33 9.56 -3.70
N ASN A 167 23.52 9.48 -3.09
CA ASN A 167 24.69 10.21 -3.53
C ASN A 167 25.36 9.54 -4.75
N ARG A 168 25.35 10.21 -5.91
CA ARG A 168 25.97 9.72 -7.15
C ARG A 168 27.49 9.55 -7.09
N MET A 169 28.17 10.12 -6.09
CA MET A 169 29.61 9.93 -5.88
C MET A 169 29.93 8.60 -5.20
N MET A 170 28.93 7.92 -4.63
CA MET A 170 29.07 6.64 -3.93
C MET A 170 28.63 5.50 -4.85
N GLN A 171 29.59 4.89 -5.54
CA GLN A 171 29.35 3.75 -6.44
C GLN A 171 29.40 2.43 -5.67
N ALA A 172 28.53 1.49 -6.03
CA ALA A 172 28.61 0.13 -5.50
C ALA A 172 29.76 -0.62 -6.20
N ARG A 173 30.57 -1.35 -5.43
CA ARG A 173 31.56 -2.25 -6.02
C ARG A 173 30.82 -3.42 -6.66
N ARG A 174 31.28 -3.88 -7.82
CA ARG A 174 30.70 -5.00 -8.57
C ARG A 174 31.72 -6.11 -8.74
N VAL A 175 31.26 -7.35 -8.89
CA VAL A 175 32.10 -8.46 -9.32
C VAL A 175 32.62 -8.17 -10.74
N ASN A 176 33.93 -8.34 -10.97
CA ASN A 176 34.53 -8.07 -12.28
C ASN A 176 34.12 -9.11 -13.33
N LEU A 177 34.15 -8.73 -14.61
CA LEU A 177 33.67 -9.57 -15.71
C LEU A 177 34.38 -10.93 -15.83
N GLY A 178 35.66 -11.02 -15.44
CA GLY A 178 36.39 -12.28 -15.37
C GLY A 178 35.74 -13.21 -14.36
N ARG A 179 35.70 -12.81 -13.08
CA ARG A 179 35.06 -13.58 -12.02
C ARG A 179 33.58 -13.90 -12.29
N GLN A 180 32.84 -13.03 -12.98
CA GLN A 180 31.47 -13.35 -13.39
C GLN A 180 31.45 -14.53 -14.38
N ARG A 181 32.38 -14.59 -15.33
CA ARG A 181 32.53 -15.73 -16.25
C ARG A 181 33.01 -16.98 -15.51
N ASP A 182 34.11 -16.90 -14.78
CA ASP A 182 34.69 -18.02 -14.03
C ASP A 182 33.66 -18.65 -13.07
N THR A 183 32.80 -17.81 -12.47
CA THR A 183 31.71 -18.28 -11.60
C THR A 183 30.59 -18.94 -12.42
N LYS A 184 30.16 -18.37 -13.56
CA LYS A 184 29.17 -19.02 -14.45
C LYS A 184 29.63 -20.40 -14.95
N GLU A 185 30.93 -20.57 -15.22
CA GLU A 185 31.52 -21.83 -15.67
C GLU A 185 31.32 -22.97 -14.66
N LEU A 186 31.27 -22.68 -13.34
CA LEU A 186 30.97 -23.69 -12.31
C LEU A 186 29.59 -24.35 -12.45
N LEU A 187 28.60 -23.68 -13.06
CA LEU A 187 27.30 -24.30 -13.35
C LEU A 187 27.37 -25.25 -14.55
N ILE A 188 28.25 -24.97 -15.52
CA ILE A 188 28.53 -25.85 -16.66
C ILE A 188 29.28 -27.10 -16.15
N GLU A 189 30.18 -26.94 -15.18
CA GLU A 189 30.87 -28.03 -14.49
C GLU A 189 29.99 -28.79 -13.47
N ALA A 190 28.68 -28.52 -13.42
CA ALA A 190 27.71 -29.12 -12.48
C ALA A 190 28.08 -28.98 -10.98
N ARG A 191 28.68 -27.84 -10.59
CA ARG A 191 29.07 -27.51 -9.20
C ARG A 191 28.24 -26.35 -8.60
N PRO A 192 26.92 -26.53 -8.38
CA PRO A 192 26.03 -25.45 -7.94
C PRO A 192 26.38 -24.91 -6.54
N LEU A 193 26.91 -25.72 -5.62
CA LEU A 193 27.32 -25.25 -4.29
C LEU A 193 28.54 -24.32 -4.36
N GLN A 194 29.57 -24.66 -5.15
CA GLN A 194 30.75 -23.79 -5.34
C GLN A 194 30.37 -22.47 -6.06
N TYR A 195 29.42 -22.52 -6.99
CA TYR A 195 28.82 -21.31 -7.58
C TYR A 195 28.24 -20.39 -6.51
N LEU A 196 27.44 -20.92 -5.58
CA LEU A 196 26.84 -20.13 -4.49
C LEU A 196 27.86 -19.64 -3.47
N GLU A 197 28.87 -20.44 -3.13
CA GLU A 197 30.02 -20.02 -2.32
C GLU A 197 30.76 -18.82 -2.95
N HIS A 198 30.94 -18.81 -4.27
CA HIS A 198 31.57 -17.69 -4.99
C HIS A 198 30.73 -16.41 -4.90
N LEU A 199 29.40 -16.51 -4.95
CA LEU A 199 28.50 -15.36 -4.74
C LEU A 199 28.57 -14.87 -3.28
N GLU A 200 28.57 -15.78 -2.31
CA GLU A 200 28.70 -15.44 -0.89
C GLU A 200 30.06 -14.76 -0.60
N GLN A 201 31.15 -15.26 -1.17
CA GLN A 201 32.45 -14.59 -1.12
C GLN A 201 32.44 -13.19 -1.75
N ALA A 202 31.61 -12.93 -2.77
CA ALA A 202 31.45 -11.59 -3.32
C ALA A 202 30.73 -10.64 -2.35
N LEU A 203 29.65 -11.10 -1.70
CA LEU A 203 28.93 -10.34 -0.68
C LEU A 203 29.81 -10.02 0.53
N LEU A 204 30.59 -11.00 1.02
CA LEU A 204 31.58 -10.81 2.08
C LEU A 204 32.69 -9.80 1.73
N ARG A 205 32.99 -9.62 0.44
CA ARG A 205 33.94 -8.62 -0.08
C ARG A 205 33.29 -7.24 -0.34
N ASP A 206 32.03 -7.07 0.05
CA ASP A 206 31.20 -5.91 -0.27
C ASP A 206 31.12 -5.63 -1.78
N GLN A 207 30.87 -6.68 -2.57
CA GLN A 207 30.71 -6.61 -4.03
C GLN A 207 29.31 -7.09 -4.44
N PHE A 208 28.58 -6.24 -5.16
CA PHE A 208 27.34 -6.62 -5.82
C PHE A 208 27.61 -7.62 -6.94
N ILE A 209 26.84 -8.72 -6.98
CA ILE A 209 27.00 -9.83 -7.93
C ILE A 209 26.67 -9.46 -9.39
N ASP A 210 26.03 -8.31 -9.60
CA ASP A 210 25.56 -7.80 -10.89
C ASP A 210 24.43 -8.62 -11.55
N THR A 211 23.79 -8.01 -12.55
CA THR A 211 22.58 -8.56 -13.21
C THR A 211 22.78 -10.00 -13.70
N GLN A 212 23.93 -10.30 -14.30
CA GLN A 212 24.16 -11.61 -14.93
C GLN A 212 24.19 -12.77 -13.94
N LEU A 213 24.85 -12.61 -12.79
CA LEU A 213 24.90 -13.64 -11.76
C LEU A 213 23.56 -13.71 -11.01
N PHE A 214 22.92 -12.56 -10.77
CA PHE A 214 21.59 -12.51 -10.13
C PHE A 214 20.55 -13.29 -10.95
N THR A 215 20.44 -13.02 -12.25
CA THR A 215 19.50 -13.72 -13.14
C THR A 215 19.86 -15.21 -13.26
N LYS A 216 21.15 -15.57 -13.38
CA LYS A 216 21.57 -16.99 -13.37
C LYS A 216 21.26 -17.73 -12.06
N THR A 217 21.27 -17.04 -10.92
CA THR A 217 20.87 -17.66 -9.64
C THR A 217 19.35 -17.87 -9.57
N LEU A 218 18.56 -16.97 -10.16
CA LEU A 218 17.10 -17.16 -10.30
C LEU A 218 16.78 -18.31 -11.28
N GLU A 219 17.53 -18.43 -12.39
CA GLU A 219 17.45 -19.58 -13.30
C GLU A 219 17.78 -20.88 -12.56
N LEU A 220 18.89 -20.93 -11.82
CA LEU A 220 19.29 -22.09 -11.02
C LEU A 220 18.17 -22.57 -10.07
N ILE A 221 17.49 -21.65 -9.38
CA ILE A 221 16.33 -21.99 -8.53
C ILE A 221 15.23 -22.66 -9.36
N LEU A 222 14.91 -22.11 -10.54
CA LEU A 222 13.87 -22.66 -11.42
C LEU A 222 14.26 -23.99 -12.06
N THR A 223 15.54 -24.26 -12.34
CA THR A 223 15.93 -25.38 -13.21
C THR A 223 16.71 -26.50 -12.52
N ILE A 224 17.31 -26.31 -11.34
CA ILE A 224 18.17 -27.33 -10.71
C ILE A 224 17.45 -28.70 -10.56
N ASN A 225 18.03 -29.76 -11.11
CA ASN A 225 17.52 -31.13 -11.03
C ASN A 225 18.43 -32.00 -10.14
N PRO A 226 18.01 -33.22 -9.76
CA PRO A 226 18.89 -34.18 -9.10
C PRO A 226 20.18 -34.40 -9.91
N PRO A 227 21.33 -34.59 -9.26
CA PRO A 227 22.58 -34.88 -9.98
C PRO A 227 22.47 -36.19 -10.77
N SER A 228 22.98 -36.20 -12.00
CA SER A 228 23.10 -37.42 -12.78
C SER A 228 24.02 -38.42 -12.06
N SER A 229 23.59 -39.68 -12.03
CA SER A 229 24.38 -40.82 -11.55
C SER A 229 25.69 -41.03 -12.32
N GLU A 230 25.84 -40.41 -13.50
CA GLU A 230 27.01 -40.54 -14.37
C GLU A 230 28.11 -39.51 -14.07
N LEU A 231 27.77 -38.39 -13.42
CA LEU A 231 28.68 -37.26 -13.19
C LEU A 231 29.39 -37.27 -11.83
N ASN A 232 29.04 -38.19 -10.93
CA ASN A 232 29.51 -38.20 -9.53
C ASN A 232 29.34 -36.85 -8.79
N ALA A 233 28.35 -36.06 -9.19
CA ALA A 233 28.06 -34.78 -8.54
C ALA A 233 27.29 -35.03 -7.23
N ASP A 234 27.84 -34.55 -6.11
CA ASP A 234 27.25 -34.69 -4.78
C ASP A 234 26.69 -33.34 -4.31
N TYR A 235 25.38 -33.14 -4.47
CA TYR A 235 24.65 -32.00 -3.92
C TYR A 235 23.20 -32.36 -3.62
N GLU A 236 22.67 -31.82 -2.52
CA GLU A 236 21.24 -31.90 -2.19
C GLU A 236 20.50 -30.71 -2.80
N ILE A 237 19.39 -30.98 -3.50
CA ILE A 237 18.56 -29.94 -4.14
C ILE A 237 18.05 -28.93 -3.10
N GLY A 238 17.59 -29.40 -1.93
CA GLY A 238 17.11 -28.54 -0.84
C GLY A 238 18.17 -27.54 -0.42
N SER A 239 19.39 -28.02 -0.12
CA SER A 239 20.54 -27.18 0.24
C SER A 239 20.87 -26.14 -0.85
N VAL A 240 20.89 -26.53 -2.13
CA VAL A 240 21.14 -25.60 -3.25
C VAL A 240 20.05 -24.52 -3.34
N LEU A 241 18.77 -24.90 -3.22
CA LEU A 241 17.64 -23.96 -3.30
C LEU A 241 17.63 -22.98 -2.12
N GLU A 242 17.83 -23.46 -0.89
CA GLU A 242 17.89 -22.62 0.32
C GLU A 242 19.08 -21.65 0.28
N HIS A 243 20.27 -22.14 -0.12
CA HIS A 243 21.47 -21.32 -0.22
C HIS A 243 21.34 -20.27 -1.34
N ALA A 244 20.79 -20.63 -2.50
CA ALA A 244 20.52 -19.69 -3.61
C ALA A 244 19.53 -18.60 -3.20
N ALA A 245 18.41 -18.95 -2.58
CA ALA A 245 17.44 -17.99 -2.06
C ALA A 245 18.07 -17.06 -1.01
N SER A 246 18.83 -17.61 -0.06
CA SER A 246 19.55 -16.86 0.97
C SER A 246 20.59 -15.90 0.42
N VAL A 247 21.37 -16.30 -0.60
CA VAL A 247 22.35 -15.42 -1.25
C VAL A 247 21.66 -14.25 -1.96
N LEU A 248 20.57 -14.50 -2.69
CA LEU A 248 19.82 -13.43 -3.36
C LEU A 248 19.13 -12.49 -2.38
N ASP A 249 18.54 -13.04 -1.31
CA ASP A 249 17.88 -12.24 -0.28
C ASP A 249 18.88 -11.31 0.45
N ARG A 250 20.05 -11.83 0.84
CA ARG A 250 21.17 -11.05 1.39
C ARG A 250 21.71 -10.02 0.41
N THR A 251 21.81 -10.37 -0.89
CA THR A 251 22.22 -9.43 -1.94
C THR A 251 21.30 -8.21 -1.98
N VAL A 252 19.98 -8.44 -1.94
CA VAL A 252 18.96 -7.38 -2.00
C VAL A 252 18.95 -6.51 -0.74
N GLU A 253 19.35 -7.04 0.42
CA GLU A 253 19.47 -6.26 1.65
C GLU A 253 20.75 -5.42 1.75
N GLN A 254 21.89 -6.00 1.35
CA GLN A 254 23.19 -5.30 1.35
C GLN A 254 23.30 -4.27 0.22
N PHE A 255 22.70 -4.56 -0.93
CA PHE A 255 22.74 -3.74 -2.15
C PHE A 255 21.34 -3.32 -2.60
N PRO A 256 20.57 -2.58 -1.78
CA PRO A 256 19.16 -2.34 -2.02
C PRO A 256 18.89 -1.54 -3.31
N PRO A 257 17.75 -1.76 -4.00
CA PRO A 257 17.43 -1.10 -5.28
C PRO A 257 17.29 0.42 -5.18
N CYS A 258 17.19 0.97 -3.97
CA CYS A 258 17.27 2.41 -3.75
C CYS A 258 18.68 3.00 -4.00
N TRP A 259 19.73 2.19 -4.16
CA TRP A 259 21.05 2.67 -4.55
C TRP A 259 21.05 3.06 -6.03
N LEU A 260 21.17 4.36 -6.30
CA LEU A 260 21.00 4.92 -7.65
C LEU A 260 21.97 4.33 -8.70
N ASP A 261 23.17 3.95 -8.29
CA ASP A 261 24.17 3.30 -9.14
C ASP A 261 23.71 1.91 -9.65
N LEU A 262 22.96 1.19 -8.80
CA LEU A 262 22.46 -0.16 -9.07
C LEU A 262 21.09 -0.18 -9.77
N ARG A 263 20.44 0.99 -9.93
CA ARG A 263 19.13 1.09 -10.59
C ARG A 263 19.11 0.43 -11.97
N ALA A 264 20.16 0.63 -12.77
CA ALA A 264 20.27 0.02 -14.09
C ALA A 264 20.41 -1.51 -14.01
N SER A 265 21.17 -2.04 -13.04
CA SER A 265 21.30 -3.48 -12.84
C SER A 265 19.98 -4.12 -12.36
N TYR A 266 19.23 -3.45 -11.47
CA TYR A 266 17.90 -3.93 -11.05
C TYR A 266 16.85 -3.84 -12.16
N GLN A 267 16.92 -2.82 -13.03
CA GLN A 267 16.14 -2.82 -14.27
C GLN A 267 16.54 -4.02 -15.15
N GLY A 268 17.83 -4.30 -15.33
CA GLY A 268 18.33 -5.45 -16.08
C GLY A 268 17.90 -6.82 -15.51
N ILE A 269 17.70 -6.95 -14.19
CA ILE A 269 17.16 -8.16 -13.57
C ILE A 269 15.65 -8.28 -13.85
N ILE A 270 14.90 -7.22 -13.56
CA ILE A 270 13.43 -7.20 -13.60
C ILE A 270 12.89 -7.30 -15.04
N PHE A 271 13.58 -6.67 -16.00
CA PHE A 271 13.31 -6.76 -17.45
C PHE A 271 14.20 -7.77 -18.17
N GLY A 272 15.02 -8.51 -17.43
CA GLY A 272 15.88 -9.56 -17.99
C GLY A 272 15.08 -10.72 -18.56
N SER A 273 15.74 -11.54 -19.37
CA SER A 273 15.22 -12.80 -19.89
C SER A 273 15.88 -13.98 -19.18
N LEU A 274 15.16 -15.10 -19.12
CA LEU A 274 15.76 -16.38 -18.73
C LEU A 274 16.61 -16.89 -19.93
N GLU A 275 17.89 -17.14 -19.69
CA GLU A 275 18.87 -17.54 -20.71
C GLU A 275 18.74 -19.04 -21.08
N GLU A 276 18.37 -19.93 -20.14
CA GLU A 276 18.24 -21.38 -20.39
C GLU A 276 17.26 -21.77 -21.52
N ASP A 277 17.59 -22.84 -22.25
CA ASP A 277 16.87 -23.28 -23.45
C ASP A 277 15.43 -23.71 -23.19
N CYS A 278 15.12 -24.26 -22.01
CA CYS A 278 13.76 -24.63 -21.61
C CYS A 278 12.79 -23.42 -21.58
N PHE A 279 13.33 -22.19 -21.44
CA PHE A 279 12.55 -20.96 -21.48
C PHE A 279 12.52 -20.26 -22.85
N SER A 280 13.20 -20.80 -23.88
CA SER A 280 13.30 -20.21 -25.22
C SER A 280 11.94 -19.96 -25.91
N ARG A 281 10.91 -20.73 -25.54
CA ARG A 281 9.53 -20.61 -26.03
C ARG A 281 8.73 -19.44 -25.43
N TYR A 282 9.22 -18.79 -24.38
CA TYR A 282 8.58 -17.63 -23.76
C TYR A 282 9.18 -16.35 -24.31
N ASP A 283 8.35 -15.30 -24.44
CA ASP A 283 8.81 -14.03 -25.00
C ASP A 283 9.82 -13.35 -24.05
N ARG A 284 11.09 -13.42 -24.44
CA ARG A 284 12.23 -12.82 -23.74
C ARG A 284 12.12 -11.29 -23.63
N SER A 285 11.27 -10.63 -24.42
CA SER A 285 11.04 -9.17 -24.36
C SER A 285 10.03 -8.73 -23.29
N GLU A 286 9.23 -9.64 -22.73
CA GLU A 286 8.22 -9.27 -21.73
C GLU A 286 8.82 -8.94 -20.35
N GLY A 287 10.01 -9.46 -20.05
CA GLY A 287 10.75 -9.28 -18.80
C GLY A 287 10.40 -10.33 -17.73
N LEU A 288 11.40 -10.67 -16.92
CA LEU A 288 11.40 -11.79 -15.97
C LEU A 288 10.16 -11.88 -15.08
N LEU A 289 9.68 -10.77 -14.51
CA LEU A 289 8.47 -10.78 -13.66
C LEU A 289 7.24 -11.28 -14.42
N LYS A 290 7.06 -10.87 -15.69
CA LYS A 290 5.91 -11.28 -16.50
C LYS A 290 6.01 -12.75 -16.92
N VAL A 291 7.23 -13.22 -17.23
CA VAL A 291 7.49 -14.65 -17.52
C VAL A 291 7.15 -15.51 -16.31
N VAL A 292 7.59 -15.14 -15.10
CA VAL A 292 7.28 -15.87 -13.85
C VAL A 292 5.77 -15.88 -13.57
N LEU A 293 5.07 -14.76 -13.75
CA LEU A 293 3.61 -14.69 -13.61
C LEU A 293 2.88 -15.55 -14.67
N PHE A 294 3.35 -15.54 -15.91
CA PHE A 294 2.82 -16.39 -16.98
C PHE A 294 3.02 -17.89 -16.71
N LEU A 295 4.20 -18.27 -16.20
CA LEU A 295 4.50 -19.64 -15.78
C LEU A 295 3.60 -20.08 -14.62
N LEU A 296 3.39 -19.23 -13.61
CA LEU A 296 2.47 -19.51 -12.50
C LEU A 296 1.03 -19.69 -12.98
N GLU A 297 0.51 -18.77 -13.80
CA GLU A 297 -0.83 -18.89 -14.39
C GLU A 297 -0.96 -20.19 -15.20
N THR A 298 0.04 -20.51 -16.03
CA THR A 298 0.07 -21.76 -16.81
C THR A 298 0.05 -22.98 -15.89
N CYS A 299 0.82 -23.02 -14.79
CA CYS A 299 0.82 -24.14 -13.84
C CYS A 299 -0.49 -24.27 -13.04
N VAL A 300 -1.20 -23.17 -12.79
CA VAL A 300 -2.55 -23.18 -12.20
C VAL A 300 -3.57 -23.76 -13.17
N GLU A 301 -3.45 -23.43 -14.46
CA GLU A 301 -4.40 -23.81 -15.52
C GLU A 301 -4.08 -25.13 -16.24
N SER A 302 -2.91 -25.73 -16.00
CA SER A 302 -2.50 -27.02 -16.59
C SER A 302 -3.12 -28.21 -15.85
N ASP A 303 -3.97 -28.96 -16.54
CA ASP A 303 -4.56 -30.22 -16.06
C ASP A 303 -3.44 -31.29 -15.90
N PRO A 304 -3.24 -31.88 -14.72
CA PRO A 304 -2.23 -32.92 -14.52
C PRO A 304 -2.46 -34.16 -15.40
N ALA A 305 -3.69 -34.43 -15.86
CA ALA A 305 -3.99 -35.53 -16.78
C ALA A 305 -3.61 -35.20 -18.25
N ALA A 306 -3.50 -33.93 -18.63
CA ALA A 306 -3.09 -33.51 -19.97
C ALA A 306 -1.57 -33.58 -20.20
N GLY A 307 -0.78 -33.71 -19.13
CA GLY A 307 0.69 -33.60 -19.11
C GLY A 307 1.50 -34.76 -19.70
N ARG A 308 0.94 -35.61 -20.58
CA ARG A 308 1.71 -36.60 -21.36
C ARG A 308 1.85 -36.22 -22.84
N LEU A 309 2.28 -34.98 -23.10
CA LEU A 309 2.54 -34.49 -24.46
C LEU A 309 3.97 -33.98 -24.59
N HIS A 310 4.65 -34.50 -25.62
CA HIS A 310 6.00 -34.16 -26.05
C HIS A 310 7.17 -34.60 -25.15
N LYS A 311 7.33 -35.94 -25.02
CA LYS A 311 8.66 -36.50 -25.32
C LYS A 311 8.95 -36.14 -26.78
N THR A 312 9.88 -35.21 -27.02
CA THR A 312 10.41 -34.96 -28.36
C THR A 312 11.24 -36.16 -28.78
N SER A 313 10.70 -36.94 -29.72
CA SER A 313 11.41 -38.07 -30.32
C SER A 313 12.72 -37.58 -30.94
N SER A 314 13.86 -38.06 -30.44
CA SER A 314 15.14 -37.83 -31.13
C SER A 314 15.11 -38.56 -32.48
N SER A 315 15.53 -37.86 -33.54
CA SER A 315 15.50 -38.35 -34.91
C SER A 315 16.88 -38.22 -35.56
N ASN A 316 17.70 -39.24 -35.32
CA ASN A 316 18.76 -39.80 -36.17
C ASN A 316 19.76 -38.89 -36.92
N MET A 317 21.02 -39.12 -36.55
CA MET A 317 22.23 -39.21 -37.41
C MET A 317 22.67 -38.00 -38.26
N THR A 318 23.82 -37.44 -37.86
CA THR A 318 24.88 -37.14 -38.84
C THR A 318 26.31 -37.32 -38.29
N SER A 319 27.04 -38.24 -38.90
CA SER A 319 28.52 -38.31 -39.01
C SER A 319 29.40 -38.60 -37.78
N MET A 320 30.39 -39.47 -38.03
CA MET A 320 31.21 -40.20 -37.05
C MET A 320 32.36 -39.39 -36.39
N MET A 321 32.26 -38.06 -36.38
CA MET A 321 33.07 -37.18 -35.52
C MET A 321 32.25 -36.51 -34.41
N ALA A 322 30.94 -36.76 -34.36
CA ALA A 322 30.06 -36.23 -33.31
C ALA A 322 30.31 -36.86 -31.93
N THR A 323 30.96 -38.02 -31.83
CA THR A 323 30.87 -38.91 -30.65
C THR A 323 31.24 -38.26 -29.31
N PHE A 324 32.30 -37.44 -29.23
CA PHE A 324 32.65 -36.78 -27.96
C PHE A 324 31.72 -35.62 -27.62
N HIS A 325 31.50 -34.67 -28.54
CA HIS A 325 30.59 -33.53 -28.29
C HIS A 325 29.13 -33.95 -28.15
N GLN A 326 28.71 -35.03 -28.80
CA GLN A 326 27.37 -35.59 -28.65
C GLN A 326 27.25 -36.36 -27.34
N TRP A 327 28.26 -37.14 -26.93
CA TRP A 327 28.32 -37.72 -25.59
C TRP A 327 28.30 -36.61 -24.52
N GLU A 328 29.10 -35.55 -24.67
CA GLU A 328 29.10 -34.36 -23.81
C GLU A 328 27.72 -33.67 -23.77
N LEU A 329 27.05 -33.50 -24.91
CA LEU A 329 25.68 -32.94 -24.99
C LEU A 329 24.60 -33.87 -24.42
N GLU A 330 24.84 -35.17 -24.35
CA GLU A 330 23.92 -36.20 -23.84
C GLU A 330 24.19 -36.54 -22.35
N ASN A 331 25.41 -36.35 -21.84
CA ASN A 331 25.85 -36.71 -20.48
C ASN A 331 26.09 -35.48 -19.57
N ASN A 332 26.25 -34.27 -20.12
CA ASN A 332 26.29 -33.05 -19.29
C ASN A 332 24.94 -32.84 -18.58
N GLN A 333 24.99 -32.51 -17.29
CA GLN A 333 23.81 -32.17 -16.51
C GLN A 333 23.12 -30.94 -17.11
N LYS A 334 21.96 -31.15 -17.72
CA LYS A 334 21.08 -30.06 -18.14
C LYS A 334 20.08 -29.80 -17.05
N TYR A 335 20.01 -28.54 -16.63
CA TYR A 335 19.01 -28.06 -15.69
C TYR A 335 17.77 -27.62 -16.47
N ASP A 336 16.64 -28.28 -16.23
CA ASP A 336 15.41 -28.09 -17.00
C ASP A 336 14.18 -28.01 -16.06
N PHE A 337 13.46 -26.90 -16.21
CA PHE A 337 12.20 -26.61 -15.52
C PHE A 337 11.08 -27.58 -15.91
N ASP A 338 11.11 -28.13 -17.12
CA ASP A 338 10.08 -29.07 -17.60
C ASP A 338 10.24 -30.50 -17.08
N LEU A 339 11.41 -30.86 -16.55
CA LEU A 339 11.61 -32.13 -15.86
C LEU A 339 11.03 -32.12 -14.44
N LEU A 340 10.73 -30.93 -13.88
CA LEU A 340 10.21 -30.78 -12.52
C LEU A 340 8.73 -31.16 -12.42
N SER A 341 8.35 -31.69 -11.26
CA SER A 341 6.95 -31.91 -10.91
C SER A 341 6.17 -30.59 -10.77
N ARG A 342 4.85 -30.63 -10.94
CA ARG A 342 3.98 -29.45 -10.82
C ARG A 342 4.13 -28.74 -9.45
N ASN A 343 4.36 -29.50 -8.38
CA ASN A 343 4.56 -28.94 -7.03
C ASN A 343 5.91 -28.21 -6.91
N GLU A 344 7.01 -28.82 -7.36
CA GLU A 344 8.33 -28.17 -7.36
C GLU A 344 8.34 -26.89 -8.21
N ARG A 345 7.66 -26.92 -9.37
CA ARG A 345 7.51 -25.72 -10.21
C ARG A 345 6.84 -24.58 -9.45
N PHE A 346 5.77 -24.85 -8.70
CA PHE A 346 5.13 -23.83 -7.87
C PHE A 346 6.06 -23.31 -6.77
N GLU A 347 6.67 -24.20 -5.99
CA GLU A 347 7.57 -23.83 -4.88
C GLU A 347 8.70 -22.91 -5.37
N ARG A 348 9.37 -23.28 -6.47
CA ARG A 348 10.46 -22.49 -7.08
C ARG A 348 9.97 -21.19 -7.69
N LEU A 349 8.82 -21.17 -8.36
CA LEU A 349 8.22 -19.96 -8.92
C LEU A 349 7.80 -18.97 -7.82
N PHE A 350 7.27 -19.43 -6.69
CA PHE A 350 6.93 -18.56 -5.55
C PHE A 350 8.16 -18.02 -4.83
N VAL A 351 9.25 -18.81 -4.70
CA VAL A 351 10.54 -18.30 -4.22
C VAL A 351 11.07 -17.18 -5.11
N VAL A 352 11.14 -17.40 -6.44
CA VAL A 352 11.58 -16.37 -7.39
C VAL A 352 10.67 -15.14 -7.34
N LEU A 353 9.35 -15.32 -7.35
CA LEU A 353 8.40 -14.22 -7.26
C LEU A 353 8.56 -13.43 -5.95
N SER A 354 8.82 -14.09 -4.82
CA SER A 354 9.06 -13.44 -3.52
C SER A 354 10.25 -12.48 -3.55
N ILE A 355 11.35 -12.89 -4.20
CA ILE A 355 12.57 -12.06 -4.39
C ILE A 355 12.28 -10.87 -5.30
N LEU A 356 11.61 -11.10 -6.45
CA LEU A 356 11.24 -10.03 -7.37
C LEU A 356 10.30 -9.01 -6.71
N VAL A 357 9.32 -9.49 -5.92
CA VAL A 357 8.41 -8.63 -5.15
C VAL A 357 9.15 -7.86 -4.05
N LYS A 358 10.14 -8.47 -3.36
CA LYS A 358 11.01 -7.77 -2.39
C LYS A 358 11.73 -6.60 -3.04
N ILE A 359 12.27 -6.77 -4.24
CA ILE A 359 12.92 -5.69 -5.01
C ILE A 359 11.93 -4.54 -5.29
N LEU A 360 10.69 -4.85 -5.71
CA LEU A 360 9.67 -3.82 -5.97
C LEU A 360 9.22 -3.09 -4.69
N GLU A 361 9.06 -3.79 -3.57
CA GLU A 361 8.72 -3.22 -2.26
C GLU A 361 9.82 -2.28 -1.75
N LEU A 362 11.09 -2.67 -1.87
CA LEU A 362 12.25 -1.87 -1.44
C LEU A 362 12.47 -0.62 -2.32
N ASP A 363 12.26 -0.73 -3.64
CA ASP A 363 12.33 0.44 -4.53
C ASP A 363 11.18 1.40 -4.24
N LEU A 364 9.93 0.91 -4.21
CA LEU A 364 8.76 1.76 -4.02
C LEU A 364 8.73 2.44 -2.64
N SER A 365 9.11 1.73 -1.57
CA SER A 365 9.16 2.32 -0.22
C SER A 365 10.14 3.50 -0.13
N MET A 366 11.35 3.35 -0.66
CA MET A 366 12.32 4.44 -0.72
C MET A 366 11.98 5.50 -1.76
N TRP A 367 11.25 5.14 -2.82
CA TRP A 367 10.75 6.09 -3.82
C TRP A 367 9.75 7.08 -3.23
N ILE A 368 8.84 6.62 -2.36
CA ILE A 368 7.86 7.46 -1.64
C ILE A 368 8.60 8.55 -0.84
N LEU A 369 9.66 8.17 -0.10
CA LEU A 369 10.43 9.13 0.70
C LEU A 369 11.17 10.17 -0.14
N ARG A 370 11.60 9.81 -1.36
CA ARG A 370 12.36 10.68 -2.27
C ARG A 370 11.50 11.56 -3.17
N HIS A 371 10.22 11.24 -3.32
CA HIS A 371 9.30 11.97 -4.22
C HIS A 371 7.96 12.32 -3.55
N PRO A 372 7.95 12.99 -2.37
CA PRO A 372 6.71 13.37 -1.68
C PRO A 372 5.82 14.32 -2.49
N HIS A 373 6.43 15.17 -3.33
CA HIS A 373 5.72 16.13 -4.17
C HIS A 373 5.67 15.64 -5.62
N LYS A 374 4.59 16.01 -6.33
CA LYS A 374 4.40 15.74 -7.77
C LYS A 374 4.54 14.24 -8.12
N THR A 375 4.03 13.35 -7.27
CA THR A 375 4.11 11.89 -7.41
C THR A 375 3.72 11.43 -8.83
N LYS A 376 2.55 11.85 -9.31
CA LYS A 376 2.05 11.53 -10.65
C LYS A 376 3.00 11.95 -11.78
N GLU A 377 3.55 13.17 -11.74
CA GLU A 377 4.53 13.64 -12.74
C GLU A 377 5.84 12.85 -12.67
N ASN A 378 6.30 12.48 -11.46
CA ASN A 378 7.54 11.73 -11.27
C ASN A 378 7.38 10.26 -11.73
N MET A 379 6.19 9.68 -11.59
CA MET A 379 5.84 8.36 -12.13
C MET A 379 5.79 8.31 -13.66
N GLN A 380 5.53 9.44 -14.33
CA GLN A 380 5.52 9.55 -15.79
C GLN A 380 6.91 9.77 -16.42
N LYS A 381 7.94 10.08 -15.62
CA LYS A 381 9.30 10.38 -16.10
C LYS A 381 10.19 9.14 -15.96
N ASP A 382 10.75 8.61 -17.06
CA ASP A 382 11.54 7.36 -17.03
C ASP A 382 12.74 7.37 -16.07
N THR A 383 13.36 8.56 -15.94
CA THR A 383 14.49 8.78 -15.02
C THR A 383 14.10 8.79 -13.54
N ARG A 384 12.79 8.87 -13.22
CA ARG A 384 12.27 9.01 -11.86
C ARG A 384 11.22 7.96 -11.48
N LYS A 385 10.54 7.32 -12.43
CA LYS A 385 9.47 6.34 -12.15
C LYS A 385 10.02 5.15 -11.34
N PRO A 386 9.28 4.60 -10.35
CA PRO A 386 9.74 3.42 -9.62
C PRO A 386 9.74 2.19 -10.55
N LEU A 387 10.46 1.14 -10.14
CA LEU A 387 10.51 -0.15 -10.86
C LEU A 387 9.11 -0.72 -11.03
N ALA A 388 8.28 -0.67 -9.98
CA ALA A 388 6.89 -1.13 -10.02
C ALA A 388 6.10 -0.48 -11.17
N VAL A 389 6.20 0.84 -11.34
CA VAL A 389 5.54 1.54 -12.45
C VAL A 389 6.07 1.06 -13.80
N SER A 390 7.39 0.93 -13.92
CA SER A 390 8.05 0.54 -15.17
C SER A 390 7.61 -0.84 -15.70
N VAL A 391 7.29 -1.78 -14.80
CA VAL A 391 6.91 -3.16 -15.17
C VAL A 391 5.41 -3.30 -15.36
N LEU A 392 4.65 -2.72 -14.43
CA LEU A 392 3.20 -2.90 -14.36
C LEU A 392 2.46 -2.01 -15.36
N TRP A 393 3.00 -0.84 -15.72
CA TRP A 393 2.44 0.09 -16.70
C TRP A 393 3.44 0.31 -17.84
N ASN A 394 3.09 -0.19 -19.03
CA ASN A 394 3.85 0.06 -20.26
C ASN A 394 3.60 1.48 -20.79
N GLU A 395 4.38 1.91 -21.79
CA GLU A 395 4.30 3.24 -22.41
C GLU A 395 2.91 3.58 -22.99
N HIS A 396 2.08 2.58 -23.27
CA HIS A 396 0.73 2.72 -23.81
C HIS A 396 -0.37 2.74 -22.74
N SER A 397 -0.01 2.74 -21.45
CA SER A 397 -0.98 2.70 -20.34
C SER A 397 -0.77 3.86 -19.36
N THR A 398 -1.87 4.49 -18.93
CA THR A 398 -1.80 5.53 -17.90
C THR A 398 -1.44 4.92 -16.56
N VAL A 399 -0.39 5.44 -15.91
CA VAL A 399 -0.01 5.01 -14.56
C VAL A 399 -1.18 5.21 -13.59
N GLY A 400 -1.57 4.14 -12.90
CA GLY A 400 -2.70 4.12 -11.97
C GLY A 400 -3.97 3.46 -12.51
N GLU A 401 -4.09 3.22 -13.81
CA GLU A 401 -5.24 2.52 -14.40
C GLU A 401 -5.10 0.99 -14.33
N VAL A 402 -6.22 0.26 -14.28
CA VAL A 402 -6.22 -1.20 -14.23
C VAL A 402 -6.15 -1.81 -15.63
N ASN A 403 -4.93 -2.05 -16.08
CA ASN A 403 -4.61 -2.69 -17.35
C ASN A 403 -4.72 -4.23 -17.29
N GLN A 404 -4.42 -4.91 -18.40
CA GLN A 404 -4.56 -6.36 -18.53
C GLN A 404 -3.61 -7.15 -17.61
N LEU A 405 -2.39 -6.68 -17.38
CA LEU A 405 -1.45 -7.35 -16.47
C LEU A 405 -1.94 -7.28 -15.02
N VAL A 406 -2.45 -6.12 -14.59
CA VAL A 406 -3.08 -5.98 -13.26
C VAL A 406 -4.30 -6.90 -13.12
N ARG A 407 -5.13 -7.03 -14.16
CA ARG A 407 -6.27 -7.98 -14.17
C ARG A 407 -5.80 -9.44 -14.02
N ARG A 408 -4.75 -9.83 -14.74
CA ARG A 408 -4.15 -11.18 -14.63
C ARG A 408 -3.64 -11.47 -13.21
N ILE A 409 -2.91 -10.54 -12.59
CA ILE A 409 -2.41 -10.68 -11.20
C ILE A 409 -3.58 -10.78 -10.20
N VAL A 410 -4.65 -10.00 -10.37
CA VAL A 410 -5.87 -10.12 -9.55
C VAL A 410 -6.55 -11.48 -9.74
N THR A 411 -6.61 -12.00 -10.98
CA THR A 411 -7.13 -13.35 -11.26
C THR A 411 -6.28 -14.44 -10.62
N LEU A 412 -4.95 -14.35 -10.70
CA LEU A 412 -4.03 -15.28 -10.06
C LEU A 412 -4.25 -15.30 -8.54
N TYR A 413 -4.36 -14.13 -7.89
CA TYR A 413 -4.68 -14.03 -6.47
C TYR A 413 -5.99 -14.75 -6.10
N VAL A 414 -7.09 -14.45 -6.81
CA VAL A 414 -8.38 -15.08 -6.53
C VAL A 414 -8.31 -16.60 -6.72
N ASN A 415 -7.58 -17.07 -7.74
CA ASN A 415 -7.41 -18.50 -7.99
C ASN A 415 -6.62 -19.20 -6.86
N VAL A 416 -5.48 -18.67 -6.41
CA VAL A 416 -4.69 -19.31 -5.35
C VAL A 416 -5.42 -19.31 -3.99
N VAL A 417 -6.21 -18.27 -3.69
CA VAL A 417 -7.08 -18.22 -2.49
C VAL A 417 -8.27 -19.19 -2.60
N ALA A 418 -8.83 -19.35 -3.81
CA ALA A 418 -9.92 -20.30 -4.07
C ALA A 418 -9.46 -21.75 -3.94
N LEU A 419 -8.26 -22.05 -4.43
CA LEU A 419 -7.64 -23.38 -4.40
C LEU A 419 -6.96 -23.70 -3.05
N ARG A 420 -6.93 -22.76 -2.09
CA ARG A 420 -6.29 -22.90 -0.78
C ARG A 420 -4.81 -23.31 -0.87
N PHE A 421 -4.06 -22.62 -1.74
CA PHE A 421 -2.59 -22.74 -1.77
C PHE A 421 -1.98 -22.37 -0.41
N PRO A 422 -0.74 -22.78 -0.11
CA PRO A 422 -0.07 -22.47 1.16
C PRO A 422 -0.06 -20.97 1.44
N GLU A 423 -0.25 -20.58 2.70
CA GLU A 423 -0.43 -19.17 3.07
C GLU A 423 0.77 -18.29 2.70
N GLU A 424 1.98 -18.85 2.76
CA GLU A 424 3.23 -18.20 2.33
C GLU A 424 3.17 -17.79 0.85
N ASP A 425 2.70 -18.69 -0.02
CA ASP A 425 2.62 -18.48 -1.47
C ASP A 425 1.52 -17.46 -1.82
N VAL A 426 0.37 -17.56 -1.15
CA VAL A 426 -0.71 -16.57 -1.27
C VAL A 426 -0.22 -15.19 -0.80
N ARG A 427 0.60 -15.13 0.26
CA ARG A 427 1.18 -13.89 0.78
C ARG A 427 2.11 -13.21 -0.21
N VAL A 428 2.85 -13.96 -1.04
CA VAL A 428 3.67 -13.39 -2.13
C VAL A 428 2.80 -12.65 -3.15
N VAL A 429 1.67 -13.23 -3.58
CA VAL A 429 0.75 -12.54 -4.51
C VAL A 429 0.05 -11.35 -3.83
N ALA A 430 -0.30 -11.47 -2.55
CA ALA A 430 -0.88 -10.37 -1.76
C ALA A 430 0.11 -9.19 -1.57
N ARG A 431 1.42 -9.46 -1.45
CA ARG A 431 2.49 -8.44 -1.47
C ARG A 431 2.52 -7.68 -2.79
N LEU A 432 2.48 -8.40 -3.93
CA LEU A 432 2.42 -7.77 -5.25
C LEU A 432 1.15 -6.91 -5.43
N LEU A 433 -0.02 -7.36 -4.95
CA LEU A 433 -1.23 -6.53 -4.93
C LEU A 433 -1.12 -5.31 -4.01
N SER A 434 -0.36 -5.40 -2.91
CA SER A 434 -0.04 -4.25 -2.04
C SER A 434 0.80 -3.19 -2.77
N VAL A 435 1.83 -3.62 -3.50
CA VAL A 435 2.66 -2.76 -4.36
C VAL A 435 1.81 -2.08 -5.44
N ILE A 436 0.93 -2.84 -6.12
CA ILE A 436 0.00 -2.30 -7.14
C ILE A 436 -0.94 -1.27 -6.51
N GLY A 437 -1.64 -1.61 -5.42
CA GLY A 437 -2.62 -0.74 -4.77
C GLY A 437 -1.99 0.55 -4.24
N THR A 438 -0.80 0.46 -3.64
CA THR A 438 -0.04 1.62 -3.17
C THR A 438 0.41 2.51 -4.33
N THR A 439 0.85 1.91 -5.45
CA THR A 439 1.24 2.66 -6.66
C THR A 439 0.05 3.40 -7.27
N ILE A 440 -1.10 2.73 -7.40
CA ILE A 440 -2.36 3.35 -7.86
C ILE A 440 -2.72 4.51 -6.94
N ASN A 441 -2.70 4.31 -5.63
CA ASN A 441 -3.04 5.36 -4.67
C ASN A 441 -2.11 6.59 -4.75
N LEU A 442 -0.80 6.37 -4.86
CA LEU A 442 0.21 7.43 -5.04
C LEU A 442 0.01 8.22 -6.34
N SER A 443 -0.51 7.60 -7.40
CA SER A 443 -0.81 8.27 -8.68
C SER A 443 -2.00 9.25 -8.60
N GLU A 444 -2.87 9.07 -7.60
CA GLU A 444 -4.05 9.90 -7.34
C GLU A 444 -3.80 11.05 -6.35
N ILE A 445 -2.68 11.02 -5.64
CA ILE A 445 -2.23 12.12 -4.79
C ILE A 445 -1.76 13.26 -5.70
N GLN A 446 -2.45 14.41 -5.58
CA GLN A 446 -2.10 15.64 -6.27
C GLN A 446 -1.37 16.57 -5.30
N TYR A 447 -0.51 17.45 -5.83
CA TYR A 447 0.25 18.42 -5.06
C TYR A 447 0.09 19.79 -5.69
N ASP A 448 -0.91 20.53 -5.22
CA ASP A 448 -1.21 21.90 -5.65
C ASP A 448 -0.83 22.91 -4.56
N GLY A 449 0.28 22.63 -3.86
CA GLY A 449 0.75 23.37 -2.68
C GLY A 449 0.24 22.83 -1.34
N THR A 450 -0.73 21.92 -1.34
CA THR A 450 -1.12 21.08 -0.19
C THR A 450 -1.43 19.65 -0.64
N VAL A 451 -1.51 18.72 0.32
CA VAL A 451 -1.83 17.30 0.09
C VAL A 451 -3.03 16.87 0.94
N ASP A 452 -4.09 16.39 0.28
CA ASP A 452 -5.19 15.70 0.96
C ASP A 452 -4.78 14.26 1.31
N TYR A 453 -4.77 13.93 2.60
CA TYR A 453 -4.32 12.61 3.08
C TYR A 453 -5.09 12.14 4.34
N PRO A 454 -5.55 10.88 4.42
CA PRO A 454 -5.50 9.81 3.41
C PRO A 454 -6.27 10.12 2.12
N CYS A 455 -5.68 9.77 0.97
CA CYS A 455 -6.28 9.97 -0.36
C CYS A 455 -7.01 8.69 -0.80
N ILE A 456 -8.30 8.76 -1.15
CA ILE A 456 -9.06 7.62 -1.68
C ILE A 456 -9.99 8.11 -2.81
N LYS A 457 -9.49 8.03 -4.05
CA LYS A 457 -10.17 8.51 -5.26
C LYS A 457 -10.58 7.33 -6.18
N ASP A 458 -11.02 7.63 -7.39
CA ASP A 458 -11.75 6.71 -8.26
C ASP A 458 -10.92 5.53 -8.78
N ASN A 459 -9.63 5.69 -9.07
CA ASN A 459 -8.77 4.59 -9.54
C ASN A 459 -8.51 3.59 -8.42
N THR A 460 -8.20 4.06 -7.19
CA THR A 460 -8.13 3.20 -6.00
C THR A 460 -9.43 2.41 -5.85
N ARG A 461 -10.59 3.08 -5.87
CA ARG A 461 -11.90 2.42 -5.76
C ARG A 461 -12.20 1.49 -6.93
N TYR A 462 -11.78 1.81 -8.16
CA TYR A 462 -12.01 0.99 -9.34
C TYR A 462 -11.18 -0.30 -9.32
N PHE A 463 -9.93 -0.21 -8.86
CA PHE A 463 -9.04 -1.35 -8.64
C PHE A 463 -9.61 -2.31 -7.59
N VAL A 464 -10.02 -1.81 -6.42
CA VAL A 464 -10.66 -2.67 -5.41
C VAL A 464 -11.96 -3.30 -5.94
N ARG A 465 -12.77 -2.55 -6.70
CA ARG A 465 -13.95 -3.10 -7.39
C ARG A 465 -13.61 -4.18 -8.42
N GLN A 466 -12.42 -4.17 -9.06
CA GLN A 466 -12.01 -5.28 -9.93
C GLN A 466 -11.69 -6.54 -9.10
N ILE A 467 -11.08 -6.40 -7.92
CA ILE A 467 -10.84 -7.53 -7.00
C ILE A 467 -12.19 -8.14 -6.55
N SER A 468 -13.13 -7.31 -6.08
CA SER A 468 -14.50 -7.76 -5.73
C SER A 468 -15.17 -8.51 -6.88
N ARG A 469 -15.13 -7.96 -8.10
CA ARG A 469 -15.72 -8.58 -9.30
C ARG A 469 -15.06 -9.91 -9.66
N GLN A 470 -13.74 -10.03 -9.50
CA GLN A 470 -13.02 -11.25 -9.85
C GLN A 470 -13.26 -12.37 -8.83
N VAL A 471 -13.48 -12.02 -7.55
CA VAL A 471 -14.00 -12.96 -6.56
C VAL A 471 -15.41 -13.42 -6.95
N GLU A 472 -16.30 -12.49 -7.32
CA GLU A 472 -17.69 -12.79 -7.72
C GLU A 472 -17.82 -13.64 -8.99
N SER A 473 -16.91 -13.48 -9.95
CA SER A 473 -16.89 -14.23 -11.22
C SER A 473 -16.23 -15.61 -11.11
N SER A 474 -15.54 -15.90 -10.00
CA SER A 474 -14.85 -17.18 -9.81
C SER A 474 -15.81 -18.37 -9.80
N PRO A 475 -15.50 -19.49 -10.47
CA PRO A 475 -16.29 -20.73 -10.36
C PRO A 475 -16.31 -21.30 -8.93
N TYR A 476 -15.39 -20.86 -8.07
CA TYR A 476 -15.29 -21.24 -6.66
C TYR A 476 -15.99 -20.23 -5.71
N TYR A 477 -16.77 -19.28 -6.26
CA TYR A 477 -17.45 -18.25 -5.48
C TYR A 477 -18.24 -18.83 -4.30
N SER A 478 -17.94 -18.33 -3.11
CA SER A 478 -18.56 -18.70 -1.84
C SER A 478 -18.28 -17.59 -0.82
N MET A 479 -19.09 -17.50 0.25
CA MET A 479 -18.81 -16.53 1.31
C MET A 479 -17.44 -16.78 1.96
N ALA A 480 -17.07 -18.05 2.13
CA ALA A 480 -15.76 -18.42 2.63
C ALA A 480 -14.61 -17.94 1.72
N LEU A 481 -14.78 -17.94 0.39
CA LEU A 481 -13.80 -17.32 -0.53
C LEU A 481 -13.74 -15.80 -0.33
N CYS A 482 -14.89 -15.11 -0.25
CA CYS A 482 -14.92 -13.67 0.00
C CYS A 482 -14.19 -13.28 1.30
N LEU A 483 -14.45 -14.02 2.39
CA LEU A 483 -13.83 -13.78 3.69
C LEU A 483 -12.32 -14.05 3.67
N ARG A 484 -11.86 -15.21 3.16
CA ARG A 484 -10.43 -15.51 3.02
C ARG A 484 -9.70 -14.49 2.14
N ALA A 485 -10.30 -14.10 1.01
CA ALA A 485 -9.71 -13.12 0.09
C ALA A 485 -9.58 -11.72 0.71
N ILE A 486 -10.40 -11.37 1.71
CA ILE A 486 -10.30 -10.13 2.49
C ILE A 486 -9.24 -10.26 3.61
N GLU A 487 -9.22 -11.40 4.30
CA GLU A 487 -8.30 -11.68 5.40
C GLU A 487 -6.84 -11.72 4.91
N GLN A 488 -6.59 -12.49 3.85
CA GLN A 488 -5.27 -12.64 3.21
C GLN A 488 -4.85 -11.39 2.40
N MET A 489 -5.75 -10.41 2.18
CA MET A 489 -5.40 -9.16 1.50
C MET A 489 -4.47 -8.32 2.38
N ARG A 490 -3.24 -8.10 1.89
CA ARG A 490 -2.17 -7.46 2.67
C ARG A 490 -2.37 -5.96 2.90
N SER A 491 -2.86 -5.23 1.91
CA SER A 491 -2.98 -3.77 1.97
C SER A 491 -4.18 -3.35 2.83
N PRO A 492 -3.97 -2.53 3.90
CA PRO A 492 -5.07 -2.07 4.75
C PRO A 492 -6.11 -1.25 3.98
N LEU A 493 -5.66 -0.42 3.02
CA LEU A 493 -6.54 0.38 2.17
C LEU A 493 -7.47 -0.49 1.31
N ILE A 494 -6.93 -1.52 0.66
CA ILE A 494 -7.73 -2.45 -0.15
C ILE A 494 -8.71 -3.22 0.75
N ARG A 495 -8.20 -3.78 1.86
CA ARG A 495 -8.98 -4.56 2.84
C ARG A 495 -10.16 -3.75 3.38
N MET A 496 -9.94 -2.50 3.78
CA MET A 496 -10.99 -1.60 4.27
C MET A 496 -12.12 -1.42 3.25
N ILE A 497 -11.78 -1.15 1.98
CA ILE A 497 -12.77 -0.94 0.91
C ILE A 497 -13.48 -2.25 0.54
N LEU A 498 -12.78 -3.41 0.50
CA LEU A 498 -13.41 -4.71 0.24
C LEU A 498 -14.43 -5.09 1.33
N VAL A 499 -14.11 -4.81 2.60
CA VAL A 499 -15.03 -5.03 3.73
C VAL A 499 -16.26 -4.13 3.59
N ASP A 500 -16.06 -2.86 3.26
CA ASP A 500 -17.15 -1.89 3.08
C ASP A 500 -18.09 -2.29 1.91
N ASP A 501 -17.53 -2.66 0.75
CA ASP A 501 -18.27 -3.20 -0.40
C ASP A 501 -19.08 -4.47 -0.02
N LEU A 502 -18.52 -5.35 0.83
CA LEU A 502 -19.20 -6.56 1.29
C LEU A 502 -20.31 -6.26 2.31
N LEU A 503 -20.08 -5.36 3.27
CA LEU A 503 -21.07 -4.95 4.27
C LEU A 503 -22.26 -4.23 3.64
N HIS A 504 -22.02 -3.36 2.64
CA HIS A 504 -23.07 -2.68 1.87
C HIS A 504 -23.96 -3.66 1.09
N ARG A 505 -23.37 -4.71 0.49
CA ARG A 505 -24.14 -5.77 -0.19
C ARG A 505 -25.12 -6.50 0.75
N PHE A 506 -24.77 -6.66 2.03
CA PHE A 506 -25.69 -7.20 3.05
C PHE A 506 -26.69 -6.19 3.62
N ASN A 507 -26.42 -4.88 3.49
CA ASN A 507 -27.12 -3.83 4.25
C ASN A 507 -27.56 -2.66 3.36
N HIS A 508 -28.36 -2.95 2.33
CA HIS A 508 -28.99 -1.96 1.43
C HIS A 508 -29.80 -0.83 2.11
N GLN A 509 -29.95 -0.85 3.44
CA GLN A 509 -30.59 0.17 4.29
C GLN A 509 -29.59 1.09 5.01
N VAL A 510 -28.30 1.05 4.66
CA VAL A 510 -27.34 2.10 5.02
C VAL A 510 -27.31 3.08 3.86
N ASP A 511 -27.52 4.36 4.18
CA ASP A 511 -27.76 5.43 3.21
C ASP A 511 -26.64 5.49 2.16
N SER A 512 -27.01 5.24 0.90
CA SER A 512 -26.08 5.05 -0.24
C SER A 512 -25.27 6.30 -0.64
N THR A 513 -25.30 7.36 0.16
CA THR A 513 -24.62 8.63 -0.06
C THR A 513 -23.16 8.55 0.36
N SER A 514 -22.36 7.85 -0.45
CA SER A 514 -20.93 8.04 -0.74
C SER A 514 -19.92 8.24 0.41
N ALA A 515 -20.32 8.11 1.67
CA ALA A 515 -19.45 8.31 2.82
C ALA A 515 -18.33 7.24 2.83
N LEU A 516 -17.10 7.67 3.09
CA LEU A 516 -16.01 6.74 3.36
C LEU A 516 -16.29 5.93 4.63
N PRO A 517 -15.71 4.72 4.76
CA PRO A 517 -15.73 3.97 6.02
C PRO A 517 -15.32 4.87 7.19
N CYS A 518 -15.99 4.71 8.32
CA CYS A 518 -15.78 5.49 9.54
C CYS A 518 -16.21 4.67 10.76
N ALA A 519 -15.66 4.98 11.93
CA ALA A 519 -16.00 4.32 13.19
C ALA A 519 -17.50 4.46 13.52
N ALA A 520 -18.16 5.54 13.07
CA ALA A 520 -19.60 5.70 13.18
C ALA A 520 -20.38 4.61 12.42
N SER A 521 -19.91 4.18 11.24
CA SER A 521 -20.50 3.11 10.46
C SER A 521 -20.39 1.77 11.20
N TYR A 522 -19.18 1.37 11.60
CA TYR A 522 -18.96 0.15 12.38
C TYR A 522 -19.79 0.14 13.69
N MET A 523 -19.88 1.28 14.37
CA MET A 523 -20.76 1.44 15.54
C MET A 523 -22.25 1.32 15.20
N LYS A 524 -22.72 1.81 14.04
CA LYS A 524 -24.10 1.63 13.52
C LYS A 524 -24.40 0.13 13.32
N HIS A 525 -23.44 -0.67 12.85
CA HIS A 525 -23.58 -2.13 12.76
C HIS A 525 -23.65 -2.81 14.15
N LEU A 526 -22.76 -2.44 15.09
CA LEU A 526 -22.75 -2.96 16.47
C LEU A 526 -24.03 -2.63 17.24
N VAL A 527 -24.50 -1.38 17.20
CA VAL A 527 -25.72 -0.95 17.91
C VAL A 527 -27.00 -1.54 17.32
N LYS A 528 -27.05 -1.72 15.99
CA LYS A 528 -28.24 -2.30 15.32
C LYS A 528 -28.34 -3.83 15.43
N GLY A 529 -27.36 -4.52 16.03
CA GLY A 529 -27.45 -5.97 16.24
C GLY A 529 -27.40 -6.79 14.96
N ARG A 530 -26.86 -6.27 13.84
CA ARG A 530 -27.08 -6.83 12.49
C ARG A 530 -26.62 -8.30 12.33
N TRP A 531 -25.59 -8.74 13.05
CA TRP A 531 -25.15 -10.15 13.06
C TRP A 531 -26.20 -11.12 13.60
N ARG A 532 -27.21 -10.65 14.35
CA ARG A 532 -28.30 -11.52 14.85
C ARG A 532 -29.23 -11.98 13.74
N ASN A 533 -29.24 -11.27 12.60
CA ASN A 533 -29.95 -11.65 11.39
C ASN A 533 -29.14 -12.64 10.52
N CYS A 534 -27.87 -12.89 10.86
CA CYS A 534 -27.01 -13.86 10.18
C CYS A 534 -27.32 -15.29 10.67
N THR A 535 -27.01 -16.27 9.82
CA THR A 535 -27.19 -17.69 10.12
C THR A 535 -26.39 -18.09 11.35
N VAL A 536 -26.97 -18.98 12.18
CA VAL A 536 -26.19 -19.69 13.19
C VAL A 536 -25.20 -20.58 12.42
N GLU A 537 -23.94 -20.56 12.84
CA GLU A 537 -22.90 -21.39 12.24
C GLU A 537 -23.15 -22.84 12.69
N ASP A 538 -23.32 -23.75 11.72
CA ASP A 538 -23.38 -25.19 11.98
C ASP A 538 -21.95 -25.70 12.09
N ASP A 539 -21.52 -26.13 13.28
CA ASP A 539 -20.18 -26.69 13.51
C ASP A 539 -19.87 -27.90 12.60
N ALA A 540 -20.93 -28.61 12.18
CA ALA A 540 -20.85 -29.71 11.22
C ALA A 540 -20.48 -29.26 9.79
N ALA A 541 -20.80 -28.01 9.40
CA ALA A 541 -20.52 -27.48 8.06
C ALA A 541 -19.12 -26.85 7.93
N VAL A 542 -18.41 -26.65 9.04
CA VAL A 542 -17.00 -26.18 9.04
C VAL A 542 -16.04 -27.31 8.64
N ARG A 543 -16.45 -28.57 8.83
CA ARG A 543 -15.77 -29.75 8.25
C ARG A 543 -16.17 -29.91 6.77
N ASP A 544 -15.60 -29.06 5.92
CA ASP A 544 -15.48 -29.37 4.49
C ASP A 544 -14.79 -30.75 4.38
N PRO A 545 -15.45 -31.79 3.84
CA PRO A 545 -14.96 -33.15 3.92
C PRO A 545 -13.65 -33.32 3.15
N GLU A 546 -12.82 -34.26 3.61
CA GLU A 546 -11.49 -34.57 3.09
C GLU A 546 -11.48 -34.72 1.56
N ALA A 547 -10.99 -33.68 0.87
CA ALA A 547 -10.56 -33.77 -0.51
C ALA A 547 -9.03 -33.71 -0.50
N THR A 548 -8.40 -34.87 -0.29
CA THR A 548 -7.00 -35.22 -0.59
C THR A 548 -6.07 -34.01 -0.74
N ALA A 549 -5.40 -33.60 0.34
CA ALA A 549 -4.66 -32.35 0.44
C ALA A 549 -3.36 -32.32 -0.40
N GLU A 550 -3.51 -32.32 -1.73
CA GLU A 550 -2.47 -31.89 -2.67
C GLU A 550 -2.06 -30.45 -2.34
N ARG A 551 -0.76 -30.20 -2.17
CA ARG A 551 -0.24 -28.88 -1.75
C ARG A 551 -0.66 -27.75 -2.70
N TYR A 552 -0.79 -28.06 -3.99
CA TYR A 552 -1.20 -27.10 -5.02
C TYR A 552 -2.34 -27.69 -5.88
N PRO A 553 -3.62 -27.59 -5.47
CA PRO A 553 -4.73 -28.17 -6.23
C PRO A 553 -4.85 -27.62 -7.66
N PHE A 554 -5.51 -28.37 -8.53
CA PHE A 554 -5.77 -27.95 -9.91
C PHE A 554 -7.00 -27.03 -10.05
N LEU A 555 -6.95 -26.05 -10.98
CA LEU A 555 -8.07 -25.17 -11.30
C LEU A 555 -9.08 -25.85 -12.25
N ASP A 556 -10.01 -26.60 -11.68
CA ASP A 556 -11.13 -27.15 -12.45
C ASP A 556 -12.10 -26.06 -12.93
N ARG A 557 -11.91 -25.64 -14.18
CA ARG A 557 -12.80 -24.71 -14.89
C ARG A 557 -14.20 -25.28 -15.18
N ARG A 558 -14.44 -26.59 -15.01
CA ARG A 558 -15.76 -27.23 -15.19
C ARG A 558 -16.64 -27.10 -13.94
N ARG A 559 -16.04 -26.75 -12.78
CA ARG A 559 -16.75 -26.55 -11.52
C ARG A 559 -17.82 -25.47 -11.66
N THR A 560 -19.08 -25.85 -11.45
CA THR A 560 -20.20 -24.91 -11.45
C THR A 560 -20.30 -24.16 -10.13
N ARG A 561 -20.75 -22.91 -10.19
CA ARG A 561 -20.95 -22.04 -9.03
C ARG A 561 -21.98 -22.67 -8.09
N LYS A 562 -21.56 -23.07 -6.89
CA LYS A 562 -22.48 -23.45 -5.81
C LYS A 562 -23.31 -22.23 -5.38
N ALA A 563 -24.49 -22.48 -4.82
CA ALA A 563 -25.32 -21.41 -4.25
C ALA A 563 -24.50 -20.59 -3.22
N ALA A 564 -24.73 -19.27 -3.19
CA ALA A 564 -24.03 -18.40 -2.26
C ALA A 564 -24.46 -18.72 -0.83
N HIS A 565 -23.57 -19.35 -0.05
CA HIS A 565 -23.80 -19.55 1.37
C HIS A 565 -23.99 -18.19 2.08
N GLU A 566 -24.97 -18.11 2.98
CA GLU A 566 -25.18 -16.96 3.83
C GLU A 566 -24.03 -16.79 4.84
N ILE A 567 -23.75 -15.55 5.25
CA ILE A 567 -22.69 -15.27 6.21
C ILE A 567 -23.13 -15.65 7.62
N GLY A 568 -22.25 -16.34 8.35
CA GLY A 568 -22.47 -16.72 9.75
C GLY A 568 -22.33 -15.55 10.73
N ARG A 569 -22.83 -15.71 11.96
CA ARG A 569 -22.77 -14.63 12.98
C ARG A 569 -21.33 -14.24 13.36
N THR A 570 -20.48 -15.22 13.64
CA THR A 570 -19.08 -14.99 14.02
C THR A 570 -18.30 -14.44 12.83
N GLN A 571 -18.52 -15.01 11.64
CA GLN A 571 -17.99 -14.49 10.38
C GLN A 571 -18.31 -13.01 10.17
N TYR A 572 -19.55 -12.58 10.42
CA TYR A 572 -19.96 -11.18 10.30
C TYR A 572 -19.27 -10.26 11.32
N VAL A 573 -19.17 -10.69 12.58
CA VAL A 573 -18.49 -9.90 13.64
C VAL A 573 -16.98 -9.81 13.41
N ASN A 574 -16.36 -10.87 12.91
CA ASN A 574 -14.96 -10.89 12.49
C ASN A 574 -14.74 -10.00 11.25
N LEU A 575 -15.63 -10.04 10.27
CA LEU A 575 -15.58 -9.15 9.10
C LEU A 575 -15.63 -7.67 9.52
N LEU A 576 -16.51 -7.29 10.44
CA LEU A 576 -16.56 -5.93 11.01
C LEU A 576 -15.23 -5.56 11.70
N LEU A 577 -14.62 -6.49 12.46
CA LEU A 577 -13.34 -6.26 13.13
C LEU A 577 -12.20 -6.05 12.13
N THR A 578 -12.15 -6.89 11.09
CA THR A 578 -11.16 -6.82 10.02
C THR A 578 -11.25 -5.49 9.26
N GLY A 579 -12.47 -5.01 8.98
CA GLY A 579 -12.70 -3.68 8.42
C GLY A 579 -12.27 -2.55 9.37
N PHE A 580 -12.64 -2.64 10.64
CA PHE A 580 -12.31 -1.62 11.64
C PHE A 580 -10.80 -1.50 11.90
N ARG A 581 -10.07 -2.64 11.96
CA ARG A 581 -8.60 -2.65 12.03
C ARG A 581 -7.98 -1.93 10.83
N ALA A 582 -8.39 -2.34 9.62
CA ALA A 582 -7.92 -1.75 8.38
C ALA A 582 -8.22 -0.24 8.31
N TYR A 583 -9.40 0.20 8.77
CA TYR A 583 -9.75 1.61 8.90
C TYR A 583 -8.80 2.37 9.82
N MET A 584 -8.50 1.84 11.02
CA MET A 584 -7.59 2.48 12.00
C MET A 584 -6.12 2.46 11.57
N GLU A 585 -5.74 1.64 10.59
CA GLU A 585 -4.42 1.63 9.95
C GLU A 585 -4.32 2.64 8.80
N VAL A 586 -5.41 2.84 8.03
CA VAL A 586 -5.51 3.82 6.92
C VAL A 586 -5.66 5.24 7.45
N PHE A 587 -6.47 5.43 8.49
CA PHE A 587 -6.67 6.71 9.17
C PHE A 587 -5.96 6.62 10.53
N PRO A 588 -4.86 7.36 10.80
CA PRO A 588 -4.03 7.22 12.00
C PRO A 588 -4.68 7.82 13.27
N VAL A 589 -5.93 7.45 13.53
CA VAL A 589 -6.76 7.89 14.66
C VAL A 589 -6.12 7.47 15.99
N THR A 590 -5.43 6.33 16.04
CA THR A 590 -4.67 5.85 17.21
C THR A 590 -3.50 6.78 17.58
N HIS A 591 -2.68 7.13 16.59
CA HIS A 591 -1.53 8.04 16.77
C HIS A 591 -1.99 9.47 17.09
N TYR A 592 -3.08 9.92 16.48
CA TYR A 592 -3.71 11.19 16.84
C TYR A 592 -4.23 11.15 18.29
N PHE A 593 -4.91 10.08 18.71
CA PHE A 593 -5.39 9.91 20.09
C PHE A 593 -4.26 9.99 21.13
N THR A 594 -3.15 9.30 20.91
CA THR A 594 -2.02 9.29 21.85
C THR A 594 -1.32 10.65 21.95
N SER A 595 -1.29 11.45 20.87
CA SER A 595 -0.76 12.82 20.89
C SER A 595 -1.51 13.78 21.82
N PHE A 596 -2.77 13.50 22.18
CA PHE A 596 -3.52 14.25 23.21
C PHE A 596 -3.12 13.90 24.64
N LYS A 597 -2.48 12.74 24.86
CA LYS A 597 -2.05 12.28 26.18
C LYS A 597 -0.64 12.76 26.52
N GLN A 598 0.22 12.90 25.52
CA GLN A 598 1.51 13.55 25.67
C GLN A 598 1.30 15.03 26.00
N LYS A 599 1.41 15.37 27.28
CA LYS A 599 1.70 16.76 27.66
C LYS A 599 3.07 17.09 27.09
N THR A 600 3.12 17.94 26.08
CA THR A 600 4.32 18.74 25.82
C THR A 600 4.69 19.42 27.14
N PRO A 601 5.84 19.15 27.77
CA PRO A 601 6.34 20.09 28.77
C PRO A 601 6.49 21.44 28.05
N PRO A 602 6.09 22.57 28.67
CA PRO A 602 6.30 23.86 28.03
C PRO A 602 7.79 23.98 27.71
N SER A 603 8.08 24.35 26.47
CA SER A 603 9.42 24.53 25.92
C SER A 603 10.09 25.74 26.56
N SER A 604 10.49 25.57 27.82
CA SER A 604 11.44 26.44 28.49
C SER A 604 12.72 26.45 27.67
N SER A 605 12.98 27.59 27.03
CA SER A 605 14.22 27.84 26.33
C SER A 605 15.41 27.69 27.29
N TYR A 606 16.34 26.81 26.91
CA TYR A 606 17.75 26.79 27.31
C TYR A 606 18.09 27.26 28.74
N ALA A 607 18.00 26.33 29.70
CA ALA A 607 18.88 26.34 30.88
C ALA A 607 19.78 25.10 30.82
N THR A 608 20.97 25.25 30.22
CA THR A 608 21.93 24.14 30.04
C THR A 608 22.56 23.69 31.35
N ARG A 609 22.48 22.38 31.60
CA ARG A 609 23.45 21.54 32.32
C ARG A 609 23.83 21.92 33.75
N SER A 610 23.43 21.07 34.69
CA SER A 610 24.30 20.67 35.80
C SER A 610 25.57 19.98 35.25
N PRO A 611 26.74 20.26 35.83
CA PRO A 611 27.71 19.19 36.04
C PRO A 611 28.21 19.16 37.48
N SER A 612 28.46 17.95 37.97
CA SER A 612 29.04 17.70 39.29
C SER A 612 30.56 17.95 39.31
N LYS A 613 31.09 18.10 40.54
CA LYS A 613 32.52 18.13 40.93
C LYS A 613 33.27 19.46 40.72
N SER A 614 33.54 20.11 41.85
CA SER A 614 34.64 21.04 42.06
C SER A 614 36.00 20.31 41.88
N PRO A 615 37.11 20.99 41.48
CA PRO A 615 37.82 21.85 42.45
C PRO A 615 38.59 23.07 41.89
N LYS A 616 39.19 23.82 42.84
CA LYS A 616 40.24 24.87 42.73
C LYS A 616 39.81 26.30 42.39
N ARG A 617 40.08 27.19 43.37
CA ARG A 617 40.11 28.66 43.24
C ARG A 617 41.25 29.09 42.32
N LEU A 618 41.02 30.13 41.52
CA LEU A 618 42.05 31.04 41.00
C LEU A 618 41.63 32.49 41.32
N THR A 619 42.61 33.36 41.50
CA THR A 619 42.47 34.67 42.17
C THR A 619 42.26 35.85 41.21
N ASN A 620 41.89 37.00 41.77
CA ASN A 620 41.36 38.21 41.11
C ASN A 620 42.33 38.97 40.15
N GLU A 621 43.48 38.43 39.77
CA GLU A 621 44.54 39.18 39.08
C GLU A 621 44.56 39.06 37.55
N GLN A 622 43.75 38.20 36.94
CA GLN A 622 43.67 38.06 35.47
C GLN A 622 42.65 39.01 34.82
N LEU A 623 41.97 39.86 35.60
CA LEU A 623 41.10 40.93 35.12
C LEU A 623 41.88 42.23 34.84
N ARG A 624 42.80 42.23 33.87
CA ARG A 624 43.36 43.48 33.30
C ARG A 624 43.85 43.33 31.86
N GLY A 625 43.16 44.04 30.96
CA GLY A 625 43.72 44.49 29.68
C GLY A 625 43.41 43.64 28.45
N HIS A 626 42.36 44.00 27.72
CA HIS A 626 42.49 44.40 26.32
C HIS A 626 41.30 45.28 25.91
N ARG A 627 41.57 46.45 25.31
CA ARG A 627 40.55 47.39 24.85
C ARG A 627 39.91 46.88 23.55
N PHE A 628 38.59 46.98 23.43
CA PHE A 628 37.88 46.68 22.18
C PHE A 628 38.25 47.69 21.08
N ASP A 629 38.78 47.21 19.95
CA ASP A 629 39.04 48.04 18.76
C ASP A 629 37.78 48.16 17.89
N PHE A 630 37.12 49.30 17.99
CA PHE A 630 35.92 49.61 17.21
C PHE A 630 36.18 49.67 15.69
N ARG A 631 37.40 49.99 15.23
CA ARG A 631 37.71 50.02 13.77
C ARG A 631 37.77 48.61 13.17
N ALA A 632 38.16 47.62 13.95
CA ALA A 632 38.12 46.21 13.53
C ALA A 632 36.67 45.72 13.36
N LEU A 633 35.77 46.14 14.25
CA LEU A 633 34.34 45.83 14.17
C LEU A 633 33.69 46.52 12.95
N GLU A 634 34.02 47.79 12.70
CA GLU A 634 33.47 48.57 11.59
C GLU A 634 33.90 48.03 10.20
N LYS A 635 35.16 47.59 10.07
CA LYS A 635 35.61 46.83 8.88
C LYS A 635 34.82 45.54 8.69
N ARG A 636 34.53 44.82 9.78
CA ARG A 636 33.79 43.54 9.75
C ARG A 636 32.33 43.74 9.35
N ILE A 637 31.69 44.83 9.78
CA ILE A 637 30.35 45.23 9.34
C ILE A 637 30.35 45.56 7.85
N LYS A 638 31.30 46.37 7.35
CA LYS A 638 31.41 46.69 5.91
C LYS A 638 31.63 45.46 5.02
N VAL A 639 32.37 44.45 5.51
CA VAL A 639 32.51 43.15 4.82
C VAL A 639 31.18 42.39 4.76
N LEU A 640 30.42 42.34 5.86
CA LEU A 640 29.11 41.68 5.91
C LEU A 640 28.07 42.39 5.03
N GLU A 641 28.09 43.72 4.96
CA GLU A 641 27.23 44.49 4.04
C GLU A 641 27.62 44.29 2.57
N GLY A 642 28.92 44.17 2.27
CA GLY A 642 29.42 43.79 0.95
C GLY A 642 28.97 42.40 0.52
N GLN A 643 28.91 41.44 1.45
CA GLN A 643 28.32 40.11 1.22
C GLN A 643 26.80 40.20 1.01
N ARG A 644 26.08 40.98 1.82
CA ARG A 644 24.61 41.14 1.71
C ARG A 644 24.17 41.79 0.39
N LYS A 645 25.01 42.65 -0.22
CA LYS A 645 24.74 43.25 -1.54
C LYS A 645 25.01 42.31 -2.73
N ARG A 646 25.72 41.18 -2.54
CA ARG A 646 25.90 40.13 -3.58
C ARG A 646 24.77 39.09 -3.63
N SER A 647 23.80 39.17 -2.72
CA SER A 647 22.68 38.22 -2.63
C SER A 647 21.40 38.65 -3.37
N ARG A 648 21.48 39.61 -4.32
CA ARG A 648 20.35 39.97 -5.19
C ARG A 648 20.40 39.21 -6.51
N THR A 649 19.52 38.22 -6.61
CA THR A 649 18.95 37.64 -7.84
C THR A 649 19.90 36.87 -8.78
N ILE A 650 19.75 35.55 -8.80
CA ILE A 650 19.52 34.75 -10.02
C ILE A 650 18.71 33.51 -9.59
N VAL A 651 17.59 33.25 -10.26
CA VAL A 651 16.81 32.03 -10.06
C VAL A 651 17.53 30.89 -10.80
N ARG A 652 17.98 29.88 -10.06
CA ARG A 652 18.35 28.56 -10.58
C ARG A 652 17.83 27.49 -9.62
N PRO A 653 17.30 26.36 -10.12
CA PRO A 653 16.70 25.34 -9.28
C PRO A 653 17.77 24.71 -8.38
N ALA A 654 17.57 24.81 -7.07
CA ALA A 654 18.52 24.28 -6.10
C ALA A 654 18.44 22.75 -6.04
N ALA A 655 19.60 22.09 -6.12
CA ALA A 655 19.73 20.75 -5.59
C ALA A 655 19.67 20.84 -4.05
N GLU A 656 18.82 20.00 -3.45
CA GLU A 656 18.63 19.94 -2.00
C GLU A 656 19.94 19.53 -1.29
N ARG A 657 20.21 20.17 -0.14
CA ARG A 657 21.30 19.76 0.78
C ARG A 657 20.68 19.27 2.10
N PRO A 658 21.29 18.27 2.77
CA PRO A 658 20.65 17.62 3.92
C PRO A 658 20.70 18.46 5.21
N VAL A 659 19.68 18.28 6.04
CA VAL A 659 19.59 18.85 7.40
C VAL A 659 20.41 18.01 8.40
N PRO A 660 20.97 18.60 9.49
CA PRO A 660 21.78 17.86 10.46
C PRO A 660 21.01 16.88 11.36
N VAL A 661 21.76 16.01 12.03
CA VAL A 661 21.34 15.04 13.07
C VAL A 661 20.72 15.81 14.25
N ASP A 662 19.66 15.39 14.93
CA ASP A 662 19.03 14.06 15.08
C ASP A 662 17.93 13.71 14.06
N ALA A 663 17.66 12.41 13.86
CA ALA A 663 16.65 11.91 12.93
C ALA A 663 15.22 12.11 13.47
N ALA A 664 14.74 13.36 13.45
CA ALA A 664 13.32 13.63 13.56
C ALA A 664 12.56 12.80 12.49
N PRO A 665 11.44 12.14 12.83
CA PRO A 665 10.66 11.39 11.85
C PRO A 665 10.22 12.35 10.74
N LEU A 666 10.35 11.92 9.48
CA LEU A 666 9.93 12.73 8.33
C LEU A 666 8.45 13.10 8.51
N VAL A 667 8.15 14.40 8.40
CA VAL A 667 6.80 14.94 8.46
C VAL A 667 6.55 15.73 7.19
N LEU A 668 5.48 15.40 6.47
CA LEU A 668 5.00 16.24 5.37
C LEU A 668 4.24 17.43 5.98
N GLU A 669 4.80 18.63 5.91
CA GLU A 669 4.19 19.82 6.51
C GLU A 669 2.99 20.33 5.69
N GLU A 670 2.97 20.05 4.39
CA GLU A 670 1.95 20.53 3.46
C GLU A 670 0.65 19.70 3.47
N VAL A 671 0.42 18.85 4.47
CA VAL A 671 -0.85 18.13 4.61
C VAL A 671 -1.99 19.11 4.90
N ASN A 672 -3.04 19.01 4.08
CA ASN A 672 -4.24 19.84 4.18
C ASN A 672 -5.09 19.42 5.39
N VAL A 673 -5.03 20.22 6.46
CA VAL A 673 -5.88 20.06 7.65
C VAL A 673 -6.86 21.22 7.72
N THR A 674 -8.05 21.00 7.16
CA THR A 674 -9.17 21.93 7.28
C THR A 674 -9.90 21.75 8.62
N PRO A 675 -10.68 22.75 9.09
CA PRO A 675 -11.57 22.60 10.24
C PRO A 675 -12.50 21.38 10.13
N ALA A 676 -13.04 21.09 8.94
CA ALA A 676 -13.86 19.90 8.69
C ALA A 676 -13.11 18.57 8.92
N VAL A 677 -11.83 18.49 8.52
CA VAL A 677 -10.99 17.30 8.80
C VAL A 677 -10.71 17.16 10.29
N LEU A 678 -10.51 18.27 11.01
CA LEU A 678 -10.35 18.26 12.47
C LEU A 678 -11.62 17.77 13.19
N LEU A 679 -12.80 18.23 12.74
CA LEU A 679 -14.10 17.79 13.24
C LEU A 679 -14.33 16.29 12.98
N TYR A 680 -13.95 15.80 11.79
CA TYR A 680 -14.00 14.37 11.45
C TYR A 680 -13.16 13.54 12.43
N TYR A 681 -11.86 13.81 12.56
CA TYR A 681 -10.98 13.05 13.46
C TYR A 681 -11.44 13.12 14.92
N ARG A 682 -12.01 14.24 15.39
CA ARG A 682 -12.65 14.33 16.72
C ARG A 682 -13.84 13.37 16.85
N ASP A 683 -14.70 13.30 15.84
CA ASP A 683 -15.85 12.40 15.88
C ASP A 683 -15.44 10.93 15.79
N GLU A 684 -14.38 10.59 15.06
CA GLU A 684 -13.81 9.23 15.08
C GLU A 684 -13.37 8.82 16.50
N LEU A 685 -12.69 9.71 17.23
CA LEU A 685 -12.33 9.48 18.65
C LEU A 685 -13.57 9.31 19.54
N LYS A 686 -14.63 10.07 19.30
CA LYS A 686 -15.91 9.92 20.02
C LYS A 686 -16.54 8.55 19.74
N HIS A 687 -16.53 8.08 18.50
CA HIS A 687 -17.09 6.78 18.13
C HIS A 687 -16.25 5.61 18.66
N LEU A 688 -14.91 5.73 18.69
CA LEU A 688 -14.00 4.77 19.33
C LEU A 688 -14.36 4.54 20.81
N LEU A 689 -14.56 5.61 21.58
CA LEU A 689 -15.01 5.54 22.99
C LEU A 689 -16.41 4.94 23.13
N LEU A 690 -17.33 5.23 22.18
CA LEU A 690 -18.67 4.63 22.18
C LEU A 690 -18.63 3.12 21.89
N ILE A 691 -17.76 2.65 20.98
CA ILE A 691 -17.55 1.22 20.69
C ILE A 691 -17.01 0.50 21.93
N GLN A 692 -15.95 1.05 22.56
CA GLN A 692 -15.41 0.52 23.82
C GLN A 692 -16.50 0.36 24.88
N ARG A 693 -17.30 1.43 25.08
CA ARG A 693 -18.36 1.45 26.08
C ARG A 693 -19.49 0.47 25.75
N TRP A 694 -19.82 0.29 24.47
CA TRP A 694 -20.79 -0.71 24.03
C TRP A 694 -20.29 -2.13 24.33
N LEU A 695 -19.02 -2.43 24.09
CA LEU A 695 -18.42 -3.72 24.42
C LEU A 695 -18.41 -3.98 25.95
N ARG A 696 -18.03 -2.97 26.75
CA ARG A 696 -18.08 -3.03 28.23
C ARG A 696 -19.48 -3.21 28.81
N THR A 697 -20.52 -2.64 28.20
CA THR A 697 -21.86 -2.57 28.84
C THR A 697 -22.93 -3.47 28.20
N LYS A 698 -22.82 -3.79 26.91
CA LYS A 698 -23.81 -4.60 26.18
C LYS A 698 -23.29 -5.96 25.78
N ALA A 699 -22.03 -6.08 25.34
CA ALA A 699 -21.41 -7.39 25.08
C ALA A 699 -20.94 -8.10 26.37
N ALA A 700 -20.84 -7.40 27.51
CA ALA A 700 -20.57 -8.02 28.81
C ALA A 700 -21.86 -8.38 29.60
N ALA A 701 -22.96 -7.67 29.36
CA ALA A 701 -24.27 -7.96 29.94
C ALA A 701 -25.14 -8.89 29.06
N ALA A 702 -24.57 -9.45 27.99
CA ALA A 702 -25.21 -10.52 27.25
C ALA A 702 -25.17 -11.79 28.11
N GLU A 703 -26.33 -12.33 28.45
CA GLU A 703 -26.50 -13.52 29.32
C GLU A 703 -25.95 -14.83 28.72
N LYS A 704 -25.28 -14.76 27.56
CA LYS A 704 -24.76 -15.90 26.80
C LYS A 704 -23.26 -15.77 26.61
N GLN A 705 -22.53 -16.77 27.08
CA GLN A 705 -21.07 -16.89 26.92
C GLN A 705 -20.63 -16.75 25.45
N ASP A 706 -21.43 -17.27 24.52
CA ASP A 706 -21.20 -17.23 23.07
C ASP A 706 -21.03 -15.79 22.53
N GLU A 707 -21.86 -14.83 22.96
CA GLU A 707 -21.68 -13.43 22.52
C GLU A 707 -20.42 -12.80 23.15
N ARG A 708 -19.99 -13.24 24.34
CA ARG A 708 -18.75 -12.76 24.97
C ARG A 708 -17.52 -13.22 24.20
N GLU A 709 -17.52 -14.48 23.75
CA GLU A 709 -16.41 -15.08 23.00
C GLU A 709 -16.32 -14.53 21.57
N MET A 710 -17.45 -14.41 20.87
CA MET A 710 -17.54 -13.78 19.55
C MET A 710 -16.98 -12.35 19.51
N PHE A 711 -17.11 -11.58 20.60
CA PHE A 711 -16.53 -10.23 20.72
C PHE A 711 -15.13 -10.19 21.35
N ALA A 712 -14.48 -11.32 21.67
CA ALA A 712 -13.15 -11.33 22.30
C ALA A 712 -12.07 -10.65 21.44
N GLY A 713 -12.10 -10.86 20.11
CA GLY A 713 -11.17 -10.22 19.18
C GLY A 713 -11.26 -8.68 19.16
N TRP A 714 -12.47 -8.14 19.36
CA TRP A 714 -12.71 -6.70 19.49
C TRP A 714 -12.09 -6.14 20.79
N ARG A 715 -12.29 -6.83 21.92
CA ARG A 715 -11.76 -6.40 23.23
C ARG A 715 -10.22 -6.37 23.23
N ARG A 716 -9.59 -7.44 22.72
CA ARG A 716 -8.13 -7.52 22.56
C ARG A 716 -7.60 -6.40 21.67
N PHE A 717 -8.28 -6.10 20.55
CA PHE A 717 -7.85 -5.03 19.65
C PHE A 717 -7.93 -3.65 20.29
N LEU A 718 -9.03 -3.32 20.98
CA LEU A 718 -9.14 -2.03 21.68
C LEU A 718 -8.09 -1.87 22.78
N ALA A 719 -7.82 -2.93 23.57
CA ALA A 719 -6.74 -2.91 24.56
C ALA A 719 -5.36 -2.70 23.91
N SER A 720 -5.11 -3.25 22.72
CA SER A 720 -3.85 -3.05 21.98
C SER A 720 -3.66 -1.63 21.41
N ILE A 721 -4.73 -0.84 21.28
CA ILE A 721 -4.63 0.58 20.87
C ILE A 721 -4.15 1.44 22.05
N ASP A 722 -4.73 1.21 23.24
CA ASP A 722 -4.43 1.98 24.46
C ASP A 722 -5.00 1.24 25.69
N GLU A 723 -4.26 1.18 26.80
CA GLU A 723 -4.71 0.50 28.03
C GLU A 723 -6.04 1.06 28.57
N THR A 724 -6.28 2.37 28.43
CA THR A 724 -7.55 3.01 28.85
C THR A 724 -8.74 2.60 27.97
N LEU A 725 -8.47 2.04 26.78
CA LEU A 725 -9.46 1.44 25.89
C LEU A 725 -9.73 -0.05 26.20
N SER A 726 -9.08 -0.66 27.20
CA SER A 726 -9.39 -2.02 27.64
C SER A 726 -10.88 -2.19 27.93
N CYS A 727 -11.44 -3.35 27.57
CA CYS A 727 -12.84 -3.72 27.80
C CYS A 727 -13.03 -4.75 28.92
N GLU A 728 -11.97 -5.00 29.69
CA GLU A 728 -11.97 -5.81 30.92
C GLU A 728 -12.37 -4.98 32.14
#